data_AF-A0A6L3EID5-F1
#
_entry.id   AF-A0A6L3EID5-F1
#
_cell.length_a   1.000
_cell.length_b   1.000
_cell.length_c   1.000
_cell.angle_alpha   90.00
_cell.angle_beta   90.00
_cell.angle_gamma   90.00
#
_symmetry.space_group_name_H-M   'P 1'
#
loop_
_entity.id
_entity.type
_entity.pdbx_description
1 polymer ?
#
loop_
_entity_poly.entity_id
_entity_poly.type
_entity_poly.pdbx_seq_one_letter_code
_entity_poly.pdbx_strand_id
1 'polypeptide(L)'
;MPTRLQVLAHAVLRRRFGLLLAAAFLVSYYFLYLGPQLNSVAVEMTLAADEPGAMMVFWPDGDDEYSAENSRPFDLVAESAVYRFTVPVFSKRLKFRFDPDDKANRVRLEAVTLSGLGRVVTFGPEGFERFISHAHDIKWENREGALVIDAGDDDARLFFSGKPFAGVEPLILLAPIAVLALFLVGVSGLARTAPDSPWRDRVLALSLSGVLFMSLGGGFSGQDGMFRAILFSVLVSTATMLMVSMLARARDVERGRGFANALVLSGFFLAVLVTQLFLTLNDDTVAEMKQTAGAAFAAHRDEGWNAAMKQAGKALEETFLRRFSVRDELVNLNAESKIFLLGFSPSQKAIIGKDNWFFEGYGDRRVEEDIVRPFDNITDYMGQNPFSDAELEQWRIALEERYFWLRERGIDYVFAMAPSKAQIYPEKLPDRILDMKRRLKRPTRYDQLVEYLRLHSVVPVVDLRAALLRAKARYPDIPLYYRTDFHWNYHGSLFAYRAIVEEINRAYPRYRLEAADVGDFSVRKKTDWVHLRFMASVGLDPLRHQDETYYTFVPKPESGYGRVANFLETGISDYTIPRLAPVEFGGKRLALRELENPGGELSLVFVIGDSFIEKTVGYFTRHARRVVNFRVVTQFPTEPYTVGGMQPNIVIQEVLNMYLLQPPPRNPSELRGARERALREGATAAR
;
A
#
# COMPACT_ATOMS: atom_id res chain seq x y z
N MET A 1 -2.42 12.83 46.62
CA MET A 1 -2.41 13.15 45.16
C MET A 1 -0.99 13.57 44.79
N PRO A 2 -0.39 13.02 43.72
CA PRO A 2 0.93 13.46 43.30
C PRO A 2 0.84 14.92 42.85
N THR A 3 1.80 15.75 43.24
CA THR A 3 1.85 17.15 42.82
C THR A 3 2.02 17.22 41.29
N ARG A 4 1.54 18.31 40.65
CA ARG A 4 1.70 18.52 39.18
C ARG A 4 3.15 18.32 38.72
N LEU A 5 4.13 18.61 39.57
CA LEU A 5 5.56 18.36 39.35
C LEU A 5 5.93 16.87 39.34
N GLN A 6 5.33 16.03 40.19
CA GLN A 6 5.59 14.58 40.20
C GLN A 6 5.01 13.89 38.97
N VAL A 7 3.84 14.33 38.49
CA VAL A 7 3.24 13.83 37.23
C VAL A 7 4.09 14.25 36.02
N LEU A 8 4.61 15.49 36.01
CA LEU A 8 5.52 15.97 34.97
C LEU A 8 6.86 15.22 35.00
N ALA A 9 7.43 15.02 36.19
CA ALA A 9 8.69 14.29 36.37
C ALA A 9 8.55 12.82 35.95
N HIS A 10 7.43 12.16 36.26
CA HIS A 10 7.14 10.79 35.78
C HIS A 10 6.90 10.72 34.27
N ALA A 11 6.24 11.73 33.67
CA ALA A 11 6.03 11.79 32.22
C ALA A 11 7.36 12.05 31.46
N VAL A 12 8.23 12.89 32.03
CA VAL A 12 9.57 13.17 31.52
C VAL A 12 10.49 11.96 31.70
N LEU A 13 10.43 11.26 32.85
CA LEU A 13 11.15 9.99 33.05
C LEU A 13 10.68 8.92 32.07
N ARG A 14 9.36 8.75 31.86
CA ARG A 14 8.81 7.79 30.87
C ARG A 14 9.24 8.11 29.44
N ARG A 15 9.25 9.38 29.03
CA ARG A 15 9.76 9.78 27.70
C ARG A 15 11.27 9.56 27.57
N ARG A 16 12.05 9.81 28.62
CA ARG A 16 13.52 9.62 28.63
C ARG A 16 13.91 8.14 28.70
N PHE A 17 13.19 7.33 29.46
CA PHE A 17 13.35 5.88 29.53
C PHE A 17 12.89 5.22 28.21
N GLY A 18 11.81 5.72 27.60
CA GLY A 18 11.37 5.31 26.27
C GLY A 18 12.37 5.66 25.16
N LEU A 19 13.07 6.79 25.23
CA LEU A 19 14.13 7.17 24.28
C LEU A 19 15.41 6.35 24.47
N LEU A 20 15.79 6.04 25.71
CA LEU A 20 16.94 5.17 26.00
C LEU A 20 16.63 3.70 25.68
N LEU A 21 15.41 3.23 25.94
CA LEU A 21 14.92 1.94 25.46
C LEU A 21 14.81 1.93 23.94
N ALA A 22 14.36 3.01 23.29
CA ALA A 22 14.33 3.09 21.83
C ALA A 22 15.74 3.13 21.23
N ALA A 23 16.70 3.80 21.86
CA ALA A 23 18.10 3.80 21.41
C ALA A 23 18.77 2.45 21.67
N ALA A 24 18.59 1.86 22.84
CA ALA A 24 19.08 0.52 23.16
C ALA A 24 18.38 -0.54 22.31
N PHE A 25 17.09 -0.37 22.01
CA PHE A 25 16.33 -1.20 21.08
C PHE A 25 16.82 -0.96 19.65
N LEU A 26 17.08 0.26 19.20
CA LEU A 26 17.61 0.53 17.86
C LEU A 26 19.02 -0.03 17.69
N VAL A 27 19.86 0.03 18.72
CA VAL A 27 21.19 -0.59 18.74
C VAL A 27 21.06 -2.11 18.82
N SER A 28 20.21 -2.65 19.70
CA SER A 28 19.98 -4.09 19.81
C SER A 28 19.30 -4.65 18.57
N TYR A 29 18.39 -3.91 17.93
CA TYR A 29 17.76 -4.21 16.65
C TYR A 29 18.77 -4.06 15.51
N TYR A 30 19.65 -3.07 15.55
CA TYR A 30 20.75 -2.95 14.58
C TYR A 30 21.67 -4.17 14.63
N PHE A 31 22.03 -4.66 15.83
CA PHE A 31 22.93 -5.79 16.01
C PHE A 31 22.25 -7.17 15.94
N LEU A 32 21.02 -7.33 16.46
CA LEU A 32 20.29 -8.61 16.50
C LEU A 32 19.35 -8.81 15.29
N TYR A 33 18.90 -7.75 14.63
CA TYR A 33 17.89 -7.81 13.56
C TYR A 33 18.41 -7.34 12.19
N LEU A 34 19.15 -6.22 12.14
CA LEU A 34 19.86 -5.78 10.93
C LEU A 34 21.18 -6.53 10.72
N GLY A 35 21.81 -7.10 11.75
CA GLY A 35 22.99 -7.97 11.59
C GLY A 35 22.71 -9.13 10.62
N PRO A 36 21.63 -9.90 10.81
CA PRO A 36 21.19 -10.92 9.86
C PRO A 36 20.72 -10.37 8.50
N GLN A 37 20.12 -9.17 8.42
CA GLN A 37 19.65 -8.59 7.14
C GLN A 37 20.75 -7.92 6.31
N LEU A 38 21.78 -7.37 6.95
CA LEU A 38 23.06 -7.00 6.32
C LEU A 38 23.78 -8.26 5.80
N ASN A 39 23.49 -9.40 6.42
CA ASN A 39 23.87 -10.73 5.97
C ASN A 39 22.77 -11.38 5.13
N SER A 40 22.02 -10.65 4.31
CA SER A 40 21.08 -11.23 3.36
C SER A 40 21.19 -10.56 1.99
N VAL A 41 20.92 -11.31 0.94
CA VAL A 41 21.00 -10.85 -0.45
C VAL A 41 19.66 -11.07 -1.10
N ALA A 42 19.06 -9.98 -1.60
CA ALA A 42 17.93 -10.07 -2.49
C ALA A 42 18.40 -10.59 -3.84
N VAL A 43 17.75 -11.63 -4.32
CA VAL A 43 18.03 -12.30 -5.59
C VAL A 43 16.83 -12.06 -6.50
N GLU A 44 17.09 -11.43 -7.64
CA GLU A 44 16.14 -11.32 -8.74
C GLU A 44 16.64 -12.18 -9.89
N MET A 45 15.78 -13.07 -10.39
CA MET A 45 16.11 -13.97 -11.49
C MET A 45 15.12 -13.78 -12.63
N THR A 46 15.64 -13.68 -13.85
CA THR A 46 14.81 -13.74 -15.06
C THR A 46 14.88 -15.14 -15.62
N LEU A 47 13.73 -15.82 -15.57
CA LEU A 47 13.59 -17.23 -15.95
C LEU A 47 12.49 -17.38 -16.99
N ALA A 48 12.68 -18.32 -17.91
CA ALA A 48 11.65 -18.85 -18.79
C ALA A 48 11.75 -20.38 -18.80
N ALA A 49 10.68 -21.09 -19.13
CA ALA A 49 10.74 -22.53 -19.39
C ALA A 49 10.17 -22.84 -20.76
N ASP A 50 10.57 -23.96 -21.36
CA ASP A 50 9.98 -24.36 -22.65
C ASP A 50 8.51 -24.84 -22.48
N GLU A 51 8.18 -25.40 -21.31
CA GLU A 51 6.82 -25.75 -20.91
C GLU A 51 6.49 -25.23 -19.50
N PRO A 52 5.21 -24.93 -19.19
CA PRO A 52 4.81 -24.55 -17.84
C PRO A 52 5.12 -25.65 -16.82
N GLY A 53 5.84 -25.30 -15.76
CA GLY A 53 6.28 -26.24 -14.73
C GLY A 53 6.56 -25.54 -13.42
N ALA A 54 7.25 -26.20 -12.50
CA ALA A 54 7.67 -25.60 -11.23
C ALA A 54 9.18 -25.73 -11.04
N MET A 55 9.75 -24.85 -10.23
CA MET A 55 11.11 -25.00 -9.73
C MET A 55 11.13 -24.69 -8.25
N MET A 56 11.70 -25.60 -7.47
CA MET A 56 11.98 -25.36 -6.06
C MET A 56 13.36 -24.78 -5.89
N VAL A 57 13.47 -23.70 -5.12
CA VAL A 57 14.76 -23.10 -4.76
C VAL A 57 14.96 -23.25 -3.26
N PHE A 58 16.10 -23.81 -2.87
CA PHE A 58 16.48 -24.03 -1.47
C PHE A 58 17.68 -23.16 -1.08
N TRP A 59 17.74 -22.76 0.18
CA TRP A 59 18.91 -22.13 0.79
C TRP A 59 19.25 -22.81 2.13
N PRO A 60 20.52 -22.85 2.53
CA PRO A 60 20.93 -23.56 3.73
C PRO A 60 20.57 -22.80 5.02
N ASP A 61 20.36 -23.56 6.10
CA ASP A 61 20.24 -23.04 7.46
C ASP A 61 21.57 -23.22 8.20
N GLY A 62 22.44 -22.21 8.21
CA GLY A 62 23.75 -22.31 8.85
C GLY A 62 24.78 -23.16 8.08
N ASP A 63 25.32 -24.22 8.70
CA ASP A 63 26.48 -25.02 8.24
C ASP A 63 26.14 -25.99 7.08
N ASP A 64 25.52 -25.48 6.00
CA ASP A 64 25.31 -26.15 4.72
C ASP A 64 24.19 -27.21 4.61
N GLU A 65 23.28 -27.31 5.58
CA GLU A 65 22.10 -28.17 5.46
C GLU A 65 20.91 -27.45 4.80
N TYR A 66 20.38 -28.01 3.71
CA TYR A 66 19.17 -27.54 3.02
C TYR A 66 17.94 -28.19 3.65
N SER A 67 16.95 -27.38 4.06
CA SER A 67 15.70 -27.87 4.66
C SER A 67 14.48 -27.46 3.83
N ALA A 68 13.37 -28.20 3.99
CA ALA A 68 12.10 -27.85 3.35
C ALA A 68 11.53 -26.50 3.86
N GLU A 69 11.85 -26.11 5.09
CA GLU A 69 11.46 -24.82 5.68
C GLU A 69 12.16 -23.62 5.01
N ASN A 70 13.33 -23.85 4.42
CA ASN A 70 14.12 -22.86 3.69
C ASN A 70 14.07 -23.12 2.18
N SER A 71 12.84 -23.24 1.67
CA SER A 71 12.57 -23.46 0.26
C SER A 71 11.44 -22.58 -0.26
N ARG A 72 11.42 -22.32 -1.57
CA ARG A 72 10.34 -21.57 -2.23
C ARG A 72 10.01 -22.15 -3.60
N PRO A 73 8.72 -22.43 -3.89
CA PRO A 73 8.28 -22.78 -5.23
C PRO A 73 8.21 -21.55 -6.13
N PHE A 74 8.58 -21.76 -7.40
CA PHE A 74 8.37 -20.81 -8.48
C PHE A 74 7.63 -21.49 -9.63
N ASP A 75 6.46 -20.97 -9.97
CA ASP A 75 5.69 -21.41 -11.14
C ASP A 75 6.35 -20.84 -12.39
N LEU A 76 6.91 -21.71 -13.23
CA LEU A 76 7.58 -21.36 -14.49
C LEU A 76 6.57 -21.23 -15.63
N VAL A 77 6.81 -20.26 -16.51
CA VAL A 77 5.98 -19.99 -17.69
C VAL A 77 6.84 -19.91 -18.95
N ALA A 78 6.20 -20.03 -20.11
CA ALA A 78 6.87 -20.02 -21.42
C ALA A 78 7.58 -18.70 -21.75
N GLU A 79 7.03 -17.59 -21.23
CA GLU A 79 7.57 -16.25 -21.40
C GLU A 79 8.57 -15.90 -20.29
N SER A 80 9.50 -14.99 -20.55
CA SER A 80 10.46 -14.53 -19.54
C SER A 80 9.74 -13.84 -18.38
N ALA A 81 9.84 -14.42 -17.18
CA ALA A 81 9.25 -13.92 -15.96
C ALA A 81 10.34 -13.60 -14.92
N VAL A 82 10.06 -12.59 -14.09
CA VAL A 82 10.98 -12.12 -13.06
C VAL A 82 10.56 -12.65 -11.70
N TYR A 83 11.45 -13.40 -11.06
CA TYR A 83 11.23 -14.01 -9.76
C TYR A 83 12.14 -13.35 -8.72
N ARG A 84 11.58 -13.09 -7.53
CA ARG A 84 12.27 -12.37 -6.46
C ARG A 84 12.18 -13.11 -5.14
N PHE A 85 13.32 -13.26 -4.49
CA PHE A 85 13.43 -13.83 -3.15
C PHE A 85 14.64 -13.27 -2.42
N THR A 86 14.76 -13.57 -1.14
CA THR A 86 15.87 -13.11 -0.30
C THR A 86 16.54 -14.33 0.29
N VAL A 87 17.86 -14.40 0.15
CA VAL A 87 18.67 -15.48 0.70
C VAL A 87 19.49 -14.95 1.86
N PRO A 88 19.38 -15.53 3.06
CA PRO A 88 20.30 -15.23 4.15
C PRO A 88 21.71 -15.78 3.84
N VAL A 89 22.71 -14.96 4.11
CA VAL A 89 24.15 -15.22 3.98
C VAL A 89 24.70 -15.53 5.37
N PHE A 90 24.49 -16.77 5.82
CA PHE A 90 25.01 -17.22 7.11
C PHE A 90 26.52 -17.52 7.10
N SER A 91 27.09 -17.76 5.91
CA SER A 91 28.50 -18.12 5.70
C SER A 91 29.26 -17.04 4.91
N LYS A 92 30.59 -17.18 4.77
CA LYS A 92 31.40 -16.31 3.89
C LYS A 92 31.01 -16.38 2.40
N ARG A 93 30.03 -17.21 2.02
CA ARG A 93 29.55 -17.40 0.64
C ARG A 93 28.02 -17.47 0.61
N LEU A 94 27.43 -16.88 -0.42
CA LEU A 94 26.05 -17.09 -0.82
C LEU A 94 25.91 -18.51 -1.38
N LYS A 95 24.90 -19.26 -0.92
CA LYS A 95 24.62 -20.63 -1.37
C LYS A 95 23.13 -20.83 -1.61
N PHE A 96 22.76 -21.49 -2.70
CA PHE A 96 21.38 -21.91 -2.99
C PHE A 96 21.38 -23.09 -3.96
N ARG A 97 20.29 -23.85 -3.98
CA ARG A 97 20.10 -25.05 -4.78
C ARG A 97 18.82 -24.91 -5.60
N PHE A 98 18.87 -25.25 -6.89
CA PHE A 98 17.71 -25.29 -7.79
C PHE A 98 17.34 -26.74 -8.09
N ASP A 99 16.05 -27.04 -7.90
CA ASP A 99 15.43 -28.33 -8.17
C ASP A 99 14.25 -28.08 -9.14
N PRO A 100 14.50 -28.08 -10.46
CA PRO A 100 13.44 -27.96 -11.46
C PRO A 100 12.60 -29.24 -11.54
N ASP A 101 11.29 -29.08 -11.77
CA ASP A 101 10.32 -30.17 -11.94
C ASP A 101 10.48 -30.86 -13.31
N ASP A 102 10.13 -32.15 -13.40
CA ASP A 102 10.22 -32.97 -14.61
C ASP A 102 9.43 -32.37 -15.79
N LYS A 103 8.33 -31.70 -15.48
CA LYS A 103 7.46 -30.99 -16.44
C LYS A 103 8.06 -29.72 -17.03
N ALA A 104 9.05 -29.11 -16.38
CA ALA A 104 9.64 -27.87 -16.87
C ALA A 104 10.56 -28.09 -18.10
N ASN A 105 10.96 -29.35 -18.36
CA ASN A 105 11.80 -29.83 -19.46
C ASN A 105 13.16 -29.07 -19.57
N ARG A 106 13.14 -27.81 -20.00
CA ARG A 106 14.30 -26.91 -20.01
C ARG A 106 13.96 -25.56 -19.40
N VAL A 107 14.74 -25.18 -18.40
CA VAL A 107 14.67 -23.87 -17.73
C VAL A 107 15.78 -22.97 -18.27
N ARG A 108 15.41 -21.78 -18.76
CA ARG A 108 16.35 -20.78 -19.27
C ARG A 108 16.54 -19.69 -18.23
N LEU A 109 17.75 -19.58 -17.70
CA LEU A 109 18.17 -18.52 -16.79
C LEU A 109 18.89 -17.41 -17.55
N GLU A 110 18.20 -16.29 -17.79
CA GLU A 110 18.68 -15.20 -18.63
C GLU A 110 19.54 -14.20 -17.85
N ALA A 111 19.13 -13.88 -16.62
CA ALA A 111 19.85 -12.92 -15.77
C ALA A 111 19.63 -13.21 -14.29
N VAL A 112 20.65 -12.94 -13.47
CA VAL A 112 20.54 -12.92 -12.02
C VAL A 112 21.07 -11.60 -11.48
N THR A 113 20.23 -10.86 -10.76
CA THR A 113 20.61 -9.64 -10.06
C THR A 113 20.67 -9.90 -8.57
N LEU A 114 21.86 -9.74 -7.99
CA LEU A 114 22.09 -9.80 -6.55
C LEU A 114 22.12 -8.39 -5.98
N SER A 115 21.29 -8.13 -4.98
CA SER A 115 21.17 -6.83 -4.31
C SER A 115 21.35 -6.99 -2.80
N GLY A 116 22.32 -6.29 -2.22
CA GLY A 116 22.61 -6.35 -0.79
C GLY A 116 23.80 -5.47 -0.42
N LEU A 117 23.85 -5.00 0.83
CA LEU A 117 24.94 -4.12 1.33
C LEU A 117 25.20 -2.87 0.44
N GLY A 118 24.16 -2.29 -0.16
CA GLY A 118 24.28 -1.12 -1.04
C GLY A 118 24.94 -1.40 -2.40
N ARG A 119 25.15 -2.68 -2.74
CA ARG A 119 25.65 -3.13 -4.04
C ARG A 119 24.57 -3.89 -4.79
N VAL A 120 24.53 -3.68 -6.09
CA VAL A 120 23.66 -4.40 -7.00
C VAL A 120 24.52 -4.88 -8.15
N VAL A 121 24.62 -6.19 -8.33
CA VAL A 121 25.41 -6.82 -9.38
C VAL A 121 24.49 -7.71 -10.19
N THR A 122 24.41 -7.44 -11.49
CA THR A 122 23.67 -8.26 -12.44
C THR A 122 24.64 -9.13 -13.20
N PHE A 123 24.44 -10.44 -13.12
CA PHE A 123 25.18 -11.44 -13.86
C PHE A 123 24.34 -11.88 -15.06
N GLY A 124 24.94 -11.80 -16.25
CA GLY A 124 24.49 -12.60 -17.39
C GLY A 124 24.88 -14.08 -17.22
N PRO A 125 24.50 -14.95 -18.15
CA PRO A 125 24.68 -16.40 -18.02
C PRO A 125 26.14 -16.81 -17.79
N GLU A 126 27.10 -16.25 -18.53
CA GLU A 126 28.55 -16.51 -18.37
C GLU A 126 29.13 -16.01 -17.02
N GLY A 127 28.49 -14.98 -16.45
CA GLY A 127 28.90 -14.42 -15.15
C GLY A 127 28.44 -15.30 -14.00
N PHE A 128 27.21 -15.80 -14.10
CA PHE A 128 26.57 -16.58 -13.06
C PHE A 128 26.98 -18.06 -13.07
N GLU A 129 27.28 -18.62 -14.25
CA GLU A 129 27.81 -19.98 -14.42
C GLU A 129 29.03 -20.26 -13.52
N ARG A 130 29.87 -19.24 -13.28
CA ARG A 130 31.05 -19.34 -12.40
C ARG A 130 30.72 -19.57 -10.93
N PHE A 131 29.46 -19.37 -10.53
CA PHE A 131 28.98 -19.67 -9.20
C PHE A 131 28.42 -21.08 -9.06
N ILE A 132 28.29 -21.84 -10.16
CA ILE A 132 27.93 -23.26 -10.09
C ILE A 132 29.05 -24.00 -9.38
N SER A 133 28.69 -24.66 -8.30
CA SER A 133 29.62 -25.36 -7.42
C SER A 133 29.53 -26.88 -7.55
N HIS A 134 28.33 -27.41 -7.74
CA HIS A 134 28.09 -28.83 -7.97
C HIS A 134 26.73 -29.03 -8.66
N ALA A 135 26.54 -30.20 -9.26
CA ALA A 135 25.33 -30.58 -9.97
C ALA A 135 25.10 -32.09 -9.83
N HIS A 136 23.84 -32.50 -9.73
CA HIS A 136 23.40 -33.89 -9.61
C HIS A 136 22.32 -34.16 -10.66
N ASP A 137 22.56 -35.13 -11.55
CA ASP A 137 21.64 -35.56 -12.63
C ASP A 137 21.01 -34.44 -13.47
N ILE A 138 21.72 -33.32 -13.59
CA ILE A 138 21.27 -32.13 -14.33
C ILE A 138 22.36 -31.69 -15.31
N LYS A 139 21.96 -31.32 -16.53
CA LYS A 139 22.86 -30.79 -17.54
C LYS A 139 22.59 -29.30 -17.72
N TRP A 140 23.64 -28.53 -18.01
CA TRP A 140 23.50 -27.14 -18.38
C TRP A 140 24.41 -26.77 -19.53
N GLU A 141 23.96 -25.85 -20.37
CA GLU A 141 24.78 -25.22 -21.40
C GLU A 141 24.47 -23.72 -21.49
N ASN A 142 25.46 -22.94 -21.90
CA ASN A 142 25.29 -21.52 -22.15
C ASN A 142 24.98 -21.32 -23.64
N ARG A 143 23.75 -20.95 -23.96
CA ARG A 143 23.28 -20.84 -25.34
C ARG A 143 22.17 -19.79 -25.44
N GLU A 144 22.12 -19.06 -26.57
CA GLU A 144 21.08 -18.06 -26.84
C GLU A 144 20.97 -16.93 -25.79
N GLY A 145 22.07 -16.61 -25.10
CA GLY A 145 22.06 -15.55 -24.07
C GLY A 145 21.41 -15.96 -22.75
N ALA A 146 21.22 -17.27 -22.52
CA ALA A 146 20.76 -17.83 -21.26
C ALA A 146 21.59 -19.05 -20.84
N LEU A 147 21.59 -19.35 -19.54
CA LEU A 147 22.04 -20.62 -19.01
C LEU A 147 20.85 -21.58 -19.11
N VAL A 148 20.88 -22.49 -20.08
CA VAL A 148 19.85 -23.50 -20.30
C VAL A 148 20.12 -24.66 -19.38
N ILE A 149 19.21 -24.91 -18.44
CA ILE A 149 19.24 -26.00 -17.47
C ILE A 149 18.26 -27.06 -17.95
N ASP A 150 18.78 -28.21 -18.35
CA ASP A 150 17.99 -29.36 -18.80
C ASP A 150 17.69 -30.22 -17.55
N ALA A 151 16.44 -30.12 -17.09
CA ALA A 151 15.94 -30.88 -15.96
C ALA A 151 15.77 -32.33 -16.44
N GLY A 152 16.71 -33.19 -16.05
CA GLY A 152 16.69 -34.61 -16.41
C GLY A 152 15.61 -35.38 -15.64
N ASP A 153 15.99 -36.53 -15.05
CA ASP A 153 15.08 -37.35 -14.23
C ASP A 153 14.66 -36.64 -12.92
N ASP A 154 13.72 -37.25 -12.16
CA ASP A 154 13.03 -36.76 -10.94
C ASP A 154 13.92 -36.22 -9.79
N ASP A 155 15.26 -36.23 -9.89
CA ASP A 155 16.19 -35.77 -8.85
C ASP A 155 17.29 -34.80 -9.34
N ALA A 156 17.00 -34.03 -10.40
CA ALA A 156 17.89 -33.02 -10.93
C ALA A 156 18.13 -31.86 -9.94
N ARG A 157 19.39 -31.60 -9.56
CA ARG A 157 19.76 -30.54 -8.60
C ARG A 157 20.98 -29.74 -9.04
N LEU A 158 20.89 -28.42 -9.02
CA LEU A 158 21.99 -27.50 -9.36
C LEU A 158 22.35 -26.61 -8.16
N PHE A 159 23.62 -26.63 -7.74
CA PHE A 159 24.09 -25.93 -6.55
C PHE A 159 24.98 -24.75 -6.89
N PHE A 160 24.68 -23.60 -6.30
CA PHE A 160 25.46 -22.38 -6.46
C PHE A 160 26.17 -22.01 -5.16
N SER A 161 27.42 -21.54 -5.25
CA SER A 161 28.22 -21.08 -4.10
C SER A 161 29.25 -20.04 -4.51
N GLY A 162 29.21 -18.85 -3.89
CA GLY A 162 30.16 -17.79 -4.20
C GLY A 162 30.13 -16.58 -3.28
N LYS A 163 31.12 -15.70 -3.41
CA LYS A 163 31.11 -14.42 -2.68
C LYS A 163 30.35 -13.38 -3.51
N PRO A 164 29.15 -12.95 -3.08
CA PRO A 164 28.37 -12.00 -3.86
C PRO A 164 29.03 -10.62 -3.92
N PHE A 165 29.75 -10.22 -2.85
CA PHE A 165 30.43 -8.93 -2.76
C PHE A 165 31.84 -9.10 -2.14
N ALA A 166 32.90 -8.78 -2.88
CA ALA A 166 34.26 -8.81 -2.35
C ALA A 166 34.59 -7.54 -1.53
N GLY A 167 35.19 -7.70 -0.33
CA GLY A 167 36.14 -6.73 0.24
C GLY A 167 35.67 -5.70 1.29
N VAL A 168 34.61 -5.91 2.08
CA VAL A 168 34.07 -4.83 2.96
C VAL A 168 33.88 -5.19 4.44
N GLU A 169 34.25 -6.40 4.87
CA GLU A 169 33.90 -6.95 6.18
C GLU A 169 34.47 -6.18 7.42
N PRO A 170 35.68 -5.58 7.41
CA PRO A 170 36.16 -4.85 8.60
C PRO A 170 35.76 -3.37 8.66
N LEU A 171 35.55 -2.71 7.51
CA LEU A 171 35.42 -1.24 7.44
C LEU A 171 34.01 -0.74 7.76
N ILE A 172 32.97 -1.49 7.40
CA ILE A 172 31.57 -1.14 7.70
C ILE A 172 31.28 -1.24 9.21
N LEU A 173 31.92 -2.19 9.89
CA LEU A 173 31.75 -2.40 11.33
C LEU A 173 32.58 -1.43 12.19
N LEU A 174 33.75 -0.99 11.71
CA LEU A 174 34.64 -0.10 12.45
C LEU A 174 34.33 1.40 12.24
N ALA A 175 33.79 1.81 11.10
CA ALA A 175 33.56 3.23 10.81
C ALA A 175 32.58 3.92 11.80
N PRO A 176 31.43 3.32 12.18
CA PRO A 176 30.54 3.93 13.17
C PRO A 176 31.17 3.99 14.56
N ILE A 177 31.95 2.97 14.93
CA ILE A 177 32.63 2.88 16.24
C ILE A 177 33.76 3.91 16.34
N ALA A 178 34.55 4.08 15.27
CA ALA A 178 35.62 5.08 15.20
C ALA A 178 35.07 6.51 15.17
N VAL A 179 33.99 6.77 14.42
CA VAL A 179 33.30 8.06 14.40
C VAL A 179 32.70 8.38 15.77
N LEU A 180 32.06 7.40 16.43
CA LEU A 180 31.54 7.54 17.78
C LEU A 180 32.65 7.80 18.81
N ALA A 181 33.77 7.07 18.73
CA ALA A 181 34.91 7.26 19.63
C ALA A 181 35.57 8.65 19.45
N LEU A 182 35.80 9.07 18.21
CA LEU A 182 36.37 10.39 17.89
C LEU A 182 35.42 11.53 18.25
N PHE A 183 34.11 11.33 18.08
CA PHE A 183 33.08 12.27 18.53
C PHE A 183 33.04 12.40 20.06
N LEU A 184 33.10 11.29 20.80
CA LEU A 184 33.14 11.29 22.26
C LEU A 184 34.43 11.95 22.79
N VAL A 185 35.57 11.70 22.16
CA VAL A 185 36.86 12.35 22.50
C VAL A 185 36.80 13.85 22.21
N GLY A 186 36.30 14.26 21.03
CA GLY A 186 36.18 15.67 20.65
C GLY A 186 35.23 16.48 21.54
N VAL A 187 34.08 15.90 21.92
CA VAL A 187 33.14 16.51 22.87
C VAL A 187 33.74 16.58 24.28
N SER A 188 34.47 15.54 24.72
CA SER A 188 35.13 15.53 26.03
C SER A 188 36.29 16.53 26.14
N GLY A 189 37.00 16.80 25.04
CA GLY A 189 38.08 17.78 24.95
C GLY A 189 37.55 19.22 24.93
N LEU A 190 36.52 19.50 24.13
CA LEU A 190 35.92 20.85 24.05
C LEU A 190 35.17 21.25 25.32
N ALA A 191 34.53 20.30 26.01
CA ALA A 191 33.85 20.54 27.27
C ALA A 191 34.81 20.99 28.39
N ARG A 192 36.11 20.75 28.24
CA ARG A 192 37.14 21.09 29.24
C ARG A 192 37.84 22.43 28.99
N THR A 193 37.78 23.00 27.78
CA THR A 193 38.69 24.10 27.39
C THR A 193 38.03 25.45 27.16
N ALA A 194 36.71 25.55 26.91
CA ALA A 194 36.01 26.85 26.81
C ALA A 194 34.48 26.72 27.01
N PRO A 195 33.96 26.90 28.24
CA PRO A 195 32.54 26.68 28.54
C PRO A 195 31.57 27.64 27.85
N ASP A 196 32.00 28.88 27.53
CA ASP A 196 31.09 30.01 27.26
C ASP A 196 31.25 30.68 25.87
N SER A 197 31.88 30.05 24.88
CA SER A 197 32.13 30.69 23.58
C SER A 197 30.99 30.55 22.54
N PRO A 198 30.53 31.65 21.89
CA PRO A 198 29.50 31.62 20.84
C PRO A 198 29.94 30.93 19.54
N TRP A 199 31.24 30.70 19.34
CA TRP A 199 31.80 30.10 18.13
C TRP A 199 31.78 28.56 18.15
N ARG A 200 31.43 27.96 19.31
CA ARG A 200 31.40 26.51 19.53
C ARG A 200 30.56 25.77 18.50
N ASP A 201 29.36 26.28 18.21
CA ASP A 201 28.42 25.63 17.28
C ASP A 201 28.91 25.72 15.81
N ARG A 202 29.64 26.78 15.45
CA ARG A 202 30.20 26.97 14.10
C ARG A 202 31.45 26.14 13.88
N VAL A 203 32.33 26.07 14.87
CA VAL A 203 33.55 25.24 14.82
C VAL A 203 33.20 23.76 14.86
N LEU A 204 32.21 23.33 15.66
CA LEU A 204 31.72 21.95 15.65
C LEU A 204 31.12 21.55 14.29
N ALA A 205 30.37 22.44 13.65
CA ALA A 205 29.83 22.20 12.30
C ALA A 205 30.93 22.11 11.24
N LEU A 206 31.94 23.00 11.27
CA LEU A 206 33.09 22.98 10.34
C LEU A 206 34.02 21.78 10.56
N SER A 207 34.20 21.36 11.82
CA SER A 207 35.04 20.20 12.17
C SER A 207 34.41 18.88 11.70
N LEU A 208 33.09 18.76 11.77
CA LEU A 208 32.35 17.59 11.28
C LEU A 208 32.50 17.44 9.76
N SER A 209 32.42 18.56 9.03
CA SER A 209 32.64 18.62 7.58
C SER A 209 34.08 18.27 7.20
N GLY A 210 35.06 18.77 7.94
CA GLY A 210 36.49 18.53 7.69
C GLY A 210 36.92 17.08 7.96
N VAL A 211 36.39 16.45 9.02
CA VAL A 211 36.66 15.05 9.33
C VAL A 211 36.00 14.10 8.33
N LEU A 212 34.77 14.41 7.88
CA LEU A 212 34.11 13.69 6.77
C LEU A 212 34.89 13.81 5.46
N PHE A 213 35.43 15.00 5.16
CA PHE A 213 36.27 15.23 3.99
C PHE A 213 37.59 14.45 4.06
N MET A 214 38.24 14.41 5.22
CA MET A 214 39.50 13.66 5.42
C MET A 214 39.29 12.14 5.43
N SER A 215 38.14 11.62 5.88
CA SER A 215 37.82 10.19 5.83
C SER A 215 37.57 9.62 4.42
N LEU A 216 37.54 10.47 3.39
CA LEU A 216 37.33 10.08 2.01
C LEU A 216 38.58 10.20 1.13
N GLY A 217 39.73 10.55 1.71
CA GLY A 217 40.99 10.79 1.01
C GLY A 217 41.63 9.58 0.31
N GLY A 218 40.92 8.45 0.18
CA GLY A 218 41.44 7.24 -0.50
C GLY A 218 40.57 6.69 -1.64
N GLY A 219 39.38 7.26 -1.91
CA GLY A 219 38.38 6.60 -2.79
C GLY A 219 38.01 7.33 -4.09
N PHE A 220 38.52 8.53 -4.35
CA PHE A 220 38.07 9.38 -5.46
C PHE A 220 39.11 9.57 -6.58
N SER A 221 39.78 8.49 -7.01
CA SER A 221 40.63 8.51 -8.21
C SER A 221 39.83 8.24 -9.48
N GLY A 222 40.10 8.97 -10.57
CA GLY A 222 39.47 8.78 -11.89
C GLY A 222 38.65 9.97 -12.40
N GLN A 223 38.20 9.95 -13.67
CA GLN A 223 37.46 11.05 -14.31
C GLN A 223 36.14 11.42 -13.58
N ASP A 224 35.61 10.51 -12.76
CA ASP A 224 34.32 10.65 -12.07
C ASP A 224 34.45 11.01 -10.58
N GLY A 225 35.67 11.02 -10.04
CA GLY A 225 35.95 11.29 -8.62
C GLY A 225 35.53 12.69 -8.18
N MET A 226 35.66 13.69 -9.06
CA MET A 226 35.23 15.07 -8.80
C MET A 226 33.71 15.20 -8.67
N PHE A 227 32.96 14.48 -9.51
CA PHE A 227 31.49 14.47 -9.46
C PHE A 227 30.99 13.84 -8.16
N ARG A 228 31.61 12.73 -7.72
CA ARG A 228 31.31 12.11 -6.42
C ARG A 228 31.62 13.03 -5.25
N ALA A 229 32.76 13.70 -5.27
CA ALA A 229 33.16 14.62 -4.21
C ALA A 229 32.19 15.80 -4.09
N ILE A 230 31.73 16.36 -5.20
CA ILE A 230 30.75 17.46 -5.24
C ILE A 230 29.40 16.98 -4.71
N LEU A 231 28.87 15.86 -5.22
CA LEU A 231 27.56 15.34 -4.82
C LEU A 231 27.52 14.96 -3.34
N PHE A 232 28.57 14.31 -2.86
CA PHE A 232 28.74 13.96 -1.45
C PHE A 232 28.81 15.21 -0.56
N SER A 233 29.60 16.21 -0.95
CA SER A 233 29.73 17.46 -0.20
C SER A 233 28.41 18.22 -0.09
N VAL A 234 27.61 18.25 -1.17
CA VAL A 234 26.28 18.86 -1.18
C VAL A 234 25.32 18.12 -0.25
N LEU A 235 25.33 16.79 -0.26
CA LEU A 235 24.46 15.97 0.56
C LEU A 235 24.81 16.05 2.05
N VAL A 236 26.09 15.99 2.41
CA VAL A 236 26.56 16.18 3.79
C VAL A 236 26.26 17.59 4.28
N SER A 237 26.47 18.61 3.45
CA SER A 237 26.15 20.00 3.81
C SER A 237 24.64 20.18 4.03
N THR A 238 23.81 19.60 3.17
CA THR A 238 22.33 19.66 3.29
C THR A 238 21.85 18.93 4.54
N ALA A 239 22.39 17.73 4.82
CA ALA A 239 22.06 16.97 6.01
C ALA A 239 22.51 17.70 7.29
N THR A 240 23.67 18.35 7.26
CA THR A 240 24.18 19.20 8.36
C THR A 240 23.29 20.42 8.54
N MET A 241 22.85 21.09 7.47
CA MET A 241 21.91 22.22 7.54
C MET A 241 20.54 21.81 8.07
N LEU A 242 20.01 20.65 7.66
CA LEU A 242 18.78 20.08 8.20
C LEU A 242 18.92 19.76 9.69
N MET A 243 20.03 19.16 10.09
CA MET A 243 20.36 18.90 11.49
C MET A 243 20.41 20.22 12.27
N VAL A 244 21.13 21.23 11.79
CA VAL A 244 21.21 22.57 12.40
C VAL A 244 19.84 23.24 12.49
N SER A 245 18.98 23.08 11.46
CA SER A 245 17.62 23.62 11.46
C SER A 245 16.69 22.92 12.45
N MET A 246 16.83 21.59 12.59
CA MET A 246 16.16 20.81 13.64
C MET A 246 16.66 21.19 15.03
N LEU A 247 17.98 21.41 15.19
CA LEU A 247 18.63 21.88 16.41
C LEU A 247 18.21 23.30 16.80
N ALA A 248 18.02 24.19 15.81
CA ALA A 248 17.55 25.55 16.02
C ALA A 248 16.09 25.59 16.51
N ARG A 249 15.25 24.67 16.01
CA ARG A 249 13.87 24.47 16.51
C ARG A 249 13.82 23.78 17.87
N ALA A 250 14.85 23.03 18.25
CA ALA A 250 14.96 22.38 19.55
C ALA A 250 15.47 23.32 20.67
N ARG A 251 15.89 24.56 20.35
CA ARG A 251 16.33 25.57 21.34
C ARG A 251 15.25 26.01 22.33
N ASP A 252 13.98 25.67 22.09
CA ASP A 252 12.88 25.88 23.04
C ASP A 252 12.79 24.79 24.13
N VAL A 253 13.61 23.74 24.06
CA VAL A 253 13.65 22.66 25.07
C VAL A 253 14.83 22.89 26.00
N GLU A 254 14.54 23.09 27.29
CA GLU A 254 15.48 23.45 28.35
C GLU A 254 16.84 22.71 28.32
N ARG A 255 17.88 23.49 28.66
CA ARG A 255 19.30 23.13 28.67
C ARG A 255 19.58 21.86 29.48
N GLY A 256 20.06 20.80 28.81
CA GLY A 256 20.82 19.71 29.44
C GLY A 256 20.39 18.29 29.06
N ARG A 257 21.40 17.43 28.76
CA ARG A 257 21.37 15.98 28.46
C ARG A 257 20.44 15.48 27.33
N GLY A 258 19.21 15.98 27.19
CA GLY A 258 18.35 15.71 26.05
C GLY A 258 18.94 16.22 24.73
N PHE A 259 19.65 17.35 24.79
CA PHE A 259 20.43 17.90 23.67
C PHE A 259 21.56 16.96 23.22
N ALA A 260 22.31 16.39 24.17
CA ALA A 260 23.39 15.44 23.86
C ALA A 260 22.84 14.14 23.25
N ASN A 261 21.72 13.63 23.76
CA ASN A 261 21.07 12.44 23.21
C ASN A 261 20.52 12.68 21.80
N ALA A 262 19.89 13.84 21.56
CA ALA A 262 19.45 14.22 20.23
C ALA A 262 20.64 14.30 19.25
N LEU A 263 21.77 14.87 19.69
CA LEU A 263 22.95 15.03 18.86
C LEU A 263 23.63 13.67 18.55
N VAL A 264 23.67 12.76 19.52
CA VAL A 264 24.15 11.37 19.32
C VAL A 264 23.23 10.61 18.36
N LEU A 265 21.91 10.71 18.54
CA LEU A 265 20.94 10.05 17.66
C LEU A 265 20.97 10.62 16.24
N SER A 266 21.07 11.94 16.10
CA SER A 266 21.23 12.61 14.80
C SER A 266 22.56 12.27 14.14
N GLY A 267 23.66 12.21 14.91
CA GLY A 267 24.97 11.80 14.41
C GLY A 267 25.01 10.35 13.96
N PHE A 268 24.37 9.44 14.71
CA PHE A 268 24.21 8.03 14.33
C PHE A 268 23.37 7.90 13.05
N PHE A 269 22.21 8.57 12.99
CA PHE A 269 21.36 8.56 11.81
C PHE A 269 22.08 9.13 10.58
N LEU A 270 22.83 10.22 10.76
CA LEU A 270 23.66 10.80 9.71
C LEU A 270 24.75 9.83 9.26
N ALA A 271 25.42 9.13 10.18
CA ALA A 271 26.44 8.13 9.85
C ALA A 271 25.85 6.96 9.04
N VAL A 272 24.67 6.45 9.43
CA VAL A 272 23.96 5.41 8.66
C VAL A 272 23.61 5.91 7.26
N LEU A 273 23.02 7.10 7.14
CA LEU A 273 22.68 7.68 5.84
C LEU A 273 23.90 7.90 4.95
N VAL A 274 24.98 8.48 5.51
CA VAL A 274 26.21 8.79 4.77
C VAL A 274 26.92 7.52 4.32
N THR A 275 26.96 6.49 5.16
CA THR A 275 27.58 5.20 4.79
C THR A 275 26.81 4.56 3.64
N GLN A 276 25.48 4.56 3.70
CA GLN A 276 24.64 3.96 2.66
C GLN A 276 24.68 4.76 1.36
N LEU A 277 24.75 6.08 1.46
CA LEU A 277 24.97 6.96 0.31
C LEU A 277 26.33 6.66 -0.35
N PHE A 278 27.39 6.48 0.43
CA PHE A 278 28.72 6.15 -0.09
C PHE A 278 28.74 4.79 -0.80
N LEU A 279 28.09 3.77 -0.23
CA LEU A 279 27.98 2.44 -0.84
C LEU A 279 27.17 2.47 -2.15
N THR A 280 26.09 3.26 -2.17
CA THR A 280 25.22 3.41 -3.34
C THR A 280 25.94 4.11 -4.49
N LEU A 281 26.75 5.14 -4.22
CA LEU A 281 27.45 5.97 -5.21
C LEU A 281 28.77 5.34 -5.72
N ASN A 282 28.76 4.06 -6.05
CA ASN A 282 29.90 3.38 -6.69
C ASN A 282 30.04 3.74 -8.19
N ASP A 283 31.10 3.24 -8.84
CA ASP A 283 31.39 3.50 -10.27
C ASP A 283 30.25 3.13 -11.20
N ASP A 284 29.68 1.95 -11.03
CA ASP A 284 28.61 1.45 -11.90
C ASP A 284 27.33 2.28 -11.75
N THR A 285 26.94 2.59 -10.51
CA THR A 285 25.76 3.43 -10.22
C THR A 285 25.92 4.84 -10.80
N VAL A 286 27.10 5.45 -10.66
CA VAL A 286 27.36 6.81 -11.18
C VAL A 286 27.37 6.82 -12.71
N ALA A 287 27.95 5.79 -13.34
CA ALA A 287 27.94 5.65 -14.80
C ALA A 287 26.50 5.49 -15.32
N GLU A 288 25.70 4.63 -14.68
CA GLU A 288 24.30 4.41 -15.03
C GLU A 288 23.47 5.70 -14.87
N MET A 289 23.63 6.42 -13.77
CA MET A 289 22.96 7.71 -13.55
C MET A 289 23.27 8.73 -14.63
N LYS A 290 24.54 8.86 -15.03
CA LYS A 290 24.93 9.78 -16.12
C LYS A 290 24.29 9.37 -17.44
N GLN A 291 24.28 8.07 -17.72
CA GLN A 291 23.71 7.53 -18.95
C GLN A 291 22.20 7.75 -19.01
N THR A 292 21.46 7.36 -17.96
CA THR A 292 19.99 7.48 -17.93
C THR A 292 19.54 8.94 -17.93
N ALA A 293 20.20 9.79 -17.16
CA ALA A 293 19.92 11.22 -17.13
C ALA A 293 20.23 11.90 -18.46
N GLY A 294 21.37 11.56 -19.07
CA GLY A 294 21.78 12.08 -20.37
C GLY A 294 20.80 11.67 -21.48
N ALA A 295 20.37 10.40 -21.48
CA ALA A 295 19.36 9.90 -22.41
C ALA A 295 17.99 10.59 -22.21
N ALA A 296 17.52 10.71 -20.97
CA ALA A 296 16.26 11.39 -20.65
C ALA A 296 16.29 12.88 -21.05
N PHE A 297 17.41 13.56 -20.81
CA PHE A 297 17.62 14.94 -21.23
C PHE A 297 17.57 15.08 -22.76
N ALA A 298 18.31 14.22 -23.47
CA ALA A 298 18.36 14.25 -24.94
C ALA A 298 16.98 14.00 -25.57
N ALA A 299 16.20 13.04 -25.04
CA ALA A 299 14.88 12.68 -25.54
C ALA A 299 13.84 13.80 -25.40
N HIS A 300 13.97 14.68 -24.40
CA HIS A 300 13.03 15.76 -24.14
C HIS A 300 13.64 17.15 -24.42
N ARG A 301 14.79 17.21 -25.10
CA ARG A 301 15.49 18.46 -25.40
C ARG A 301 14.61 19.42 -26.21
N ASP A 302 13.86 18.88 -27.16
CA ASP A 302 13.02 19.65 -28.08
C ASP A 302 11.70 20.12 -27.43
N GLU A 303 11.33 19.54 -26.28
CA GLU A 303 10.23 20.02 -25.42
C GLU A 303 10.62 21.24 -24.57
N GLY A 304 11.89 21.64 -24.62
CA GLY A 304 12.45 22.80 -23.93
C GLY A 304 13.27 22.44 -22.69
N TRP A 305 14.22 23.32 -22.36
CA TRP A 305 15.22 23.09 -21.30
C TRP A 305 14.62 22.68 -19.95
N ASN A 306 13.51 23.29 -19.55
CA ASN A 306 12.85 22.99 -18.27
C ASN A 306 12.22 21.58 -18.24
N ALA A 307 11.63 21.14 -19.36
CA ALA A 307 11.07 19.80 -19.48
C ALA A 307 12.18 18.75 -19.49
N ALA A 308 13.24 18.98 -20.30
CA ALA A 308 14.42 18.14 -20.35
C ALA A 308 15.10 17.97 -18.99
N MET A 309 15.31 19.07 -18.25
CA MET A 309 15.89 19.03 -16.91
C MET A 309 15.00 18.31 -15.90
N LYS A 310 13.68 18.49 -15.97
CA LYS A 310 12.73 17.79 -15.10
C LYS A 310 12.78 16.29 -15.32
N GLN A 311 12.81 15.83 -16.57
CA GLN A 311 12.87 14.40 -16.90
C GLN A 311 14.23 13.79 -16.56
N ALA A 312 15.33 14.51 -16.83
CA ALA A 312 16.67 14.09 -16.42
C ALA A 312 16.77 13.96 -14.89
N GLY A 313 16.22 14.93 -14.14
CA GLY A 313 16.15 14.86 -12.67
C GLY A 313 15.34 13.66 -12.17
N LYS A 314 14.20 13.38 -12.80
CA LYS A 314 13.37 12.20 -12.50
C LYS A 314 14.12 10.89 -12.77
N ALA A 315 14.81 10.78 -13.89
CA ALA A 315 15.60 9.59 -14.24
C ALA A 315 16.77 9.36 -13.27
N LEU A 316 17.43 10.44 -12.82
CA LEU A 316 18.45 10.39 -11.77
C LEU A 316 17.87 9.87 -10.45
N GLU A 317 16.73 10.42 -10.03
CA GLU A 317 16.05 10.02 -8.81
C GLU A 317 15.62 8.54 -8.87
N GLU A 318 15.03 8.08 -9.96
CA GLU A 318 14.63 6.68 -10.14
C GLU A 318 15.83 5.73 -10.11
N THR A 319 16.92 6.08 -10.78
CA THR A 319 18.16 5.28 -10.78
C THR A 319 18.80 5.25 -9.38
N PHE A 320 18.83 6.39 -8.69
CA PHE A 320 19.31 6.48 -7.30
C PHE A 320 18.48 5.61 -6.36
N LEU A 321 17.16 5.75 -6.40
CA LEU A 321 16.24 5.03 -5.53
C LEU A 321 16.29 3.51 -5.79
N ARG A 322 16.51 3.09 -7.04
CA ARG A 322 16.71 1.67 -7.38
C ARG A 322 17.97 1.08 -6.74
N ARG A 323 19.03 1.87 -6.60
CA ARG A 323 20.33 1.41 -6.04
C ARG A 323 20.45 1.67 -4.53
N PHE A 324 19.65 2.58 -3.96
CA PHE A 324 19.64 2.92 -2.53
C PHE A 324 18.87 1.87 -1.71
N SER A 325 19.52 0.74 -1.44
CA SER A 325 18.91 -0.50 -0.97
C SER A 325 18.43 -0.53 0.49
N VAL A 326 18.64 0.53 1.29
CA VAL A 326 18.22 0.57 2.71
C VAL A 326 16.96 1.40 2.94
N ARG A 327 16.43 2.01 1.88
CA ARG A 327 15.31 2.95 1.99
C ARG A 327 14.11 2.29 2.64
N ASP A 328 13.73 1.13 2.12
CA ASP A 328 12.48 0.48 2.49
C ASP A 328 12.58 -0.12 3.89
N GLU A 329 13.76 -0.57 4.30
CA GLU A 329 14.09 -1.00 5.66
C GLU A 329 14.02 0.17 6.65
N LEU A 330 14.53 1.35 6.28
CA LEU A 330 14.46 2.54 7.13
C LEU A 330 13.02 3.06 7.25
N VAL A 331 12.27 3.04 6.14
CA VAL A 331 10.84 3.41 6.13
C VAL A 331 10.04 2.44 7.00
N ASN A 332 10.28 1.13 6.84
CA ASN A 332 9.67 0.07 7.64
C ASN A 332 10.01 0.19 9.12
N LEU A 333 11.28 0.37 9.47
CA LEU A 333 11.71 0.56 10.84
C LEU A 333 11.04 1.78 11.49
N ASN A 334 10.98 2.90 10.77
CA ASN A 334 10.27 4.09 11.24
C ASN A 334 8.77 3.81 11.40
N ALA A 335 8.16 3.04 10.50
CA ALA A 335 6.75 2.67 10.59
C ALA A 335 6.47 1.75 11.78
N GLU A 336 7.20 0.64 11.91
CA GLU A 336 7.12 -0.32 13.01
C GLU A 336 7.35 0.36 14.37
N SER A 337 8.34 1.24 14.46
CA SER A 337 8.61 2.00 15.69
C SER A 337 7.43 2.90 16.07
N LYS A 338 6.81 3.58 15.10
CA LYS A 338 5.65 4.43 15.39
C LYS A 338 4.41 3.62 15.74
N ILE A 339 4.18 2.52 15.02
CA ILE A 339 3.00 1.67 15.16
C ILE A 339 3.07 0.85 16.45
N PHE A 340 4.08 -0.01 16.59
CA PHE A 340 4.14 -1.03 17.64
C PHE A 340 4.77 -0.53 18.95
N LEU A 341 5.72 0.42 18.87
CA LEU A 341 6.35 0.98 20.07
C LEU A 341 5.64 2.24 20.59
N LEU A 342 5.21 3.14 19.70
CA LEU A 342 4.64 4.44 20.11
C LEU A 342 3.10 4.53 20.00
N GLY A 343 2.46 3.59 19.30
CA GLY A 343 1.00 3.53 19.17
C GLY A 343 0.38 4.66 18.33
N PHE A 344 1.09 5.23 17.35
CA PHE A 344 0.53 6.21 16.42
C PHE A 344 0.93 5.96 14.96
N SER A 345 0.05 6.38 14.05
CA SER A 345 0.24 6.13 12.62
C SER A 345 1.43 6.92 12.05
N PRO A 346 2.26 6.29 11.20
CA PRO A 346 3.29 6.98 10.41
C PRO A 346 2.68 7.95 9.38
N SER A 347 1.42 7.71 9.00
CA SER A 347 0.67 8.48 8.01
C SER A 347 -0.60 9.05 8.65
N GLN A 348 -0.85 10.35 8.47
CA GLN A 348 -2.09 10.98 8.96
C GLN A 348 -3.35 10.39 8.32
N LYS A 349 -3.21 9.75 7.13
CA LYS A 349 -4.32 9.15 6.39
C LYS A 349 -4.87 7.89 7.04
N ALA A 350 -4.16 7.31 8.01
CA ALA A 350 -4.60 6.15 8.77
C ALA A 350 -4.54 6.45 10.28
N ILE A 351 -5.48 5.92 11.03
CA ILE A 351 -5.49 5.94 12.49
C ILE A 351 -5.32 4.51 12.96
N ILE A 352 -4.38 4.30 13.88
CA ILE A 352 -4.20 2.99 14.52
C ILE A 352 -5.15 2.92 15.70
N GLY A 353 -6.03 1.93 15.66
CA GLY A 353 -6.91 1.53 16.74
C GLY A 353 -6.32 0.40 17.58
N LYS A 354 -7.17 -0.17 18.42
CA LYS A 354 -6.85 -1.33 19.27
C LYS A 354 -6.70 -2.57 18.39
N ASP A 355 -5.91 -3.53 18.85
CA ASP A 355 -5.71 -4.84 18.19
C ASP A 355 -5.26 -4.74 16.72
N ASN A 356 -4.42 -3.74 16.41
CA ASN A 356 -3.95 -3.35 15.07
C ASN A 356 -5.06 -3.11 14.04
N TRP A 357 -6.23 -2.62 14.46
CA TRP A 357 -7.26 -2.15 13.53
C TRP A 357 -6.88 -0.79 12.95
N PHE A 358 -6.85 -0.68 11.62
CA PHE A 358 -6.58 0.58 10.93
C PHE A 358 -7.89 1.26 10.51
N PHE A 359 -8.00 2.56 10.77
CA PHE A 359 -9.16 3.38 10.46
C PHE A 359 -8.79 4.55 9.55
N GLU A 360 -9.78 5.06 8.82
CA GLU A 360 -9.62 6.20 7.93
C GLU A 360 -9.27 7.45 8.75
N GLY A 361 -8.11 8.04 8.45
CA GLY A 361 -7.63 9.27 9.07
C GLY A 361 -7.94 10.52 8.26
N TYR A 362 -7.01 11.48 8.36
CA TYR A 362 -7.05 12.78 7.70
C TYR A 362 -6.07 12.87 6.53
N GLY A 363 -6.45 13.58 5.47
CA GLY A 363 -5.54 14.03 4.41
C GLY A 363 -6.13 13.91 3.01
N ASP A 364 -5.34 14.35 2.04
CA ASP A 364 -5.77 14.38 0.64
C ASP A 364 -5.86 12.98 0.04
N ARG A 365 -6.98 12.71 -0.63
CA ARG A 365 -7.24 11.46 -1.34
C ARG A 365 -7.83 11.73 -2.71
N ARG A 366 -7.53 10.83 -3.63
CA ARG A 366 -8.14 10.81 -4.95
C ARG A 366 -9.59 10.36 -4.84
N VAL A 367 -10.50 11.20 -5.30
CA VAL A 367 -11.95 10.95 -5.36
C VAL A 367 -12.30 10.33 -6.71
N GLU A 368 -11.81 10.96 -7.78
CA GLU A 368 -11.93 10.55 -9.18
C GLU A 368 -10.59 10.81 -9.88
N GLU A 369 -10.45 10.40 -11.14
CA GLU A 369 -9.18 10.41 -11.89
C GLU A 369 -8.40 11.73 -11.76
N ASP A 370 -9.08 12.86 -11.97
CA ASP A 370 -8.49 14.20 -11.91
C ASP A 370 -8.87 14.99 -10.63
N ILE A 371 -9.51 14.35 -9.66
CA ILE A 371 -10.07 15.03 -8.49
C ILE A 371 -9.40 14.53 -7.22
N VAL A 372 -8.57 15.38 -6.60
CA VAL A 372 -8.00 15.16 -5.27
C VAL A 372 -8.64 16.12 -4.29
N ARG A 373 -9.08 15.61 -3.14
CA ARG A 373 -9.77 16.39 -2.10
C ARG A 373 -9.28 16.02 -0.70
N PRO A 374 -9.36 16.96 0.27
CA PRO A 374 -9.09 16.66 1.66
C PRO A 374 -10.23 15.85 2.28
N PHE A 375 -9.87 14.91 3.16
CA PHE A 375 -10.81 14.13 3.96
C PHE A 375 -10.43 14.24 5.43
N ASP A 376 -11.42 14.44 6.31
CA ASP A 376 -11.29 14.33 7.77
C ASP A 376 -12.36 13.40 8.35
N ASN A 377 -12.15 12.10 8.19
CA ASN A 377 -13.10 11.06 8.59
C ASN A 377 -13.31 11.00 10.10
N ILE A 378 -12.27 11.30 10.87
CA ILE A 378 -12.34 11.19 12.32
C ILE A 378 -13.12 12.35 12.93
N THR A 379 -12.96 13.55 12.37
CA THR A 379 -13.71 14.74 12.79
C THR A 379 -15.19 14.60 12.43
N ASP A 380 -15.53 14.04 11.25
CA ASP A 380 -16.92 13.68 10.94
C ASP A 380 -17.47 12.58 11.84
N TYR A 381 -16.70 11.51 12.11
CA TYR A 381 -17.11 10.47 13.04
C TYR A 381 -17.46 11.06 14.42
N MET A 382 -16.69 12.05 14.90
CA MET A 382 -16.95 12.78 16.15
C MET A 382 -18.15 13.74 16.07
N GLY A 383 -18.75 13.94 14.90
CA GLY A 383 -19.89 14.83 14.66
C GLY A 383 -19.51 16.32 14.67
N GLN A 384 -18.28 16.65 14.28
CA GLN A 384 -17.77 18.01 14.30
C GLN A 384 -17.88 18.73 12.95
N ASN A 385 -18.17 18.01 11.88
CA ASN A 385 -18.37 18.54 10.53
C ASN A 385 -19.84 18.33 10.10
N PRO A 386 -20.85 18.97 10.72
CA PRO A 386 -22.23 18.78 10.28
C PRO A 386 -22.44 19.31 8.86
N PHE A 387 -23.47 18.80 8.19
CA PHE A 387 -24.07 19.46 7.05
C PHE A 387 -24.89 20.68 7.49
N SER A 388 -24.94 21.68 6.62
CA SER A 388 -25.98 22.70 6.60
C SER A 388 -27.26 22.18 5.94
N ASP A 389 -28.40 22.81 6.24
CA ASP A 389 -29.68 22.47 5.60
C ASP A 389 -29.62 22.62 4.07
N ALA A 390 -28.84 23.60 3.59
CA ALA A 390 -28.63 23.81 2.15
C ALA A 390 -27.86 22.65 1.50
N GLU A 391 -26.86 22.08 2.18
CA GLU A 391 -26.13 20.91 1.68
C GLU A 391 -27.02 19.66 1.68
N LEU A 392 -27.87 19.47 2.69
CA LEU A 392 -28.83 18.37 2.76
C LEU A 392 -29.86 18.46 1.63
N GLU A 393 -30.43 19.64 1.38
CA GLU A 393 -31.37 19.84 0.26
C GLU A 393 -30.67 19.66 -1.10
N GLN A 394 -29.41 20.08 -1.25
CA GLN A 394 -28.65 19.83 -2.49
C GLN A 394 -28.44 18.34 -2.76
N TRP A 395 -28.11 17.56 -1.72
CA TRP A 395 -28.02 16.11 -1.84
C TRP A 395 -29.35 15.49 -2.27
N ARG A 396 -30.45 15.90 -1.63
CA ARG A 396 -31.79 15.44 -1.98
C ARG A 396 -32.14 15.77 -3.43
N ILE A 397 -31.95 17.02 -3.86
CA ILE A 397 -32.22 17.45 -5.24
C ILE A 397 -31.41 16.60 -6.22
N ALA A 398 -30.11 16.40 -5.97
CA ALA A 398 -29.25 15.64 -6.87
C ALA A 398 -29.71 14.17 -7.00
N LEU A 399 -30.11 13.53 -5.90
CA LEU A 399 -30.59 12.15 -5.93
C LEU A 399 -31.99 12.04 -6.57
N GLU A 400 -32.89 12.98 -6.31
CA GLU A 400 -34.22 13.01 -6.92
C GLU A 400 -34.15 13.27 -8.44
N GLU A 401 -33.26 14.14 -8.90
CA GLU A 401 -33.02 14.34 -10.33
C GLU A 401 -32.58 13.04 -11.03
N ARG A 402 -31.66 12.28 -10.41
CA ARG A 402 -31.23 10.97 -10.93
C ARG A 402 -32.39 9.98 -10.97
N TYR A 403 -33.11 9.89 -9.86
CA TYR A 403 -34.28 9.01 -9.73
C TYR A 403 -35.32 9.28 -10.81
N PHE A 404 -35.74 10.54 -10.99
CA PHE A 404 -36.75 10.88 -12.00
C PHE A 404 -36.22 10.72 -13.42
N TRP A 405 -34.96 11.09 -13.69
CA TRP A 405 -34.36 10.94 -15.01
C TRP A 405 -34.24 9.47 -15.46
N LEU A 406 -33.89 8.56 -14.54
CA LEU A 406 -33.89 7.12 -14.80
C LEU A 406 -35.32 6.57 -14.94
N ARG A 407 -36.25 7.04 -14.10
CA ARG A 407 -37.65 6.63 -14.16
C ARG A 407 -38.34 7.01 -15.47
N GLU A 408 -38.05 8.20 -16.02
CA GLU A 408 -38.49 8.63 -17.35
C GLU A 408 -38.08 7.63 -18.46
N ARG A 409 -37.03 6.83 -18.23
CA ARG A 409 -36.50 5.81 -19.15
C ARG A 409 -36.94 4.38 -18.79
N GLY A 410 -37.80 4.22 -17.79
CA GLY A 410 -38.23 2.90 -17.31
C GLY A 410 -37.18 2.14 -16.50
N ILE A 411 -36.14 2.83 -15.99
CA ILE A 411 -35.07 2.25 -15.18
C ILE A 411 -35.31 2.57 -13.71
N ASP A 412 -35.29 1.55 -12.84
CA ASP A 412 -35.41 1.74 -11.40
C ASP A 412 -34.10 2.25 -10.78
N TYR A 413 -34.20 2.88 -9.61
CA TYR A 413 -33.05 3.48 -8.94
C TYR A 413 -33.10 3.29 -7.43
N VAL A 414 -32.00 2.78 -6.87
CA VAL A 414 -31.79 2.66 -5.43
C VAL A 414 -30.49 3.34 -5.05
N PHE A 415 -30.54 4.13 -3.98
CA PHE A 415 -29.36 4.75 -3.38
C PHE A 415 -29.00 4.06 -2.06
N ALA A 416 -27.77 3.58 -1.93
CA ALA A 416 -27.27 2.92 -0.73
C ALA A 416 -26.13 3.75 -0.11
N MET A 417 -26.12 3.86 1.22
CA MET A 417 -25.06 4.58 1.93
C MET A 417 -24.22 3.61 2.76
N ALA A 418 -22.95 3.42 2.38
CA ALA A 418 -22.05 2.56 3.15
C ALA A 418 -21.46 3.30 4.35
N PRO A 419 -21.44 2.66 5.54
CA PRO A 419 -20.78 3.21 6.72
C PRO A 419 -19.26 3.02 6.64
N SER A 420 -18.51 3.95 7.25
CA SER A 420 -17.09 3.72 7.50
C SER A 420 -16.88 2.60 8.52
N LYS A 421 -15.68 2.04 8.53
CA LYS A 421 -15.30 1.05 9.53
C LYS A 421 -15.46 1.57 10.96
N ALA A 422 -15.18 2.86 11.18
CA ALA A 422 -15.37 3.53 12.47
C ALA A 422 -16.81 3.46 13.01
N GLN A 423 -17.82 3.43 12.12
CA GLN A 423 -19.23 3.33 12.51
C GLN A 423 -19.65 1.88 12.84
N ILE A 424 -18.95 0.87 12.32
CA ILE A 424 -19.25 -0.55 12.56
C ILE A 424 -18.40 -1.14 13.69
N TYR A 425 -17.14 -0.71 13.83
CA TYR A 425 -16.19 -1.16 14.86
C TYR A 425 -15.72 -0.01 15.76
N PRO A 426 -16.63 0.77 16.36
CA PRO A 426 -16.22 1.86 17.23
C PRO A 426 -15.41 1.35 18.44
N GLU A 427 -15.69 0.16 18.95
CA GLU A 427 -14.97 -0.41 20.09
C GLU A 427 -13.47 -0.64 19.84
N LYS A 428 -13.06 -0.70 18.56
CA LYS A 428 -11.67 -0.84 18.14
C LYS A 428 -10.97 0.51 17.90
N LEU A 429 -11.67 1.64 17.97
CA LEU A 429 -11.03 2.97 17.93
C LEU A 429 -10.27 3.29 19.22
N PRO A 430 -9.29 4.22 19.18
CA PRO A 430 -8.65 4.75 20.38
C PRO A 430 -9.66 5.40 21.35
N ASP A 431 -9.47 5.17 22.66
CA ASP A 431 -10.40 5.66 23.69
C ASP A 431 -10.60 7.18 23.63
N ARG A 432 -9.55 7.94 23.34
CA ARG A 432 -9.63 9.41 23.20
C ARG A 432 -10.67 9.85 22.17
N ILE A 433 -10.81 9.13 21.05
CA ILE A 433 -11.79 9.43 20.01
C ILE A 433 -13.20 9.06 20.50
N LEU A 434 -13.33 7.91 21.17
CA LEU A 434 -14.61 7.45 21.72
C LEU A 434 -15.11 8.38 22.83
N ASP A 435 -14.25 8.79 23.73
CA ASP A 435 -14.53 9.76 24.79
C ASP A 435 -15.01 11.08 24.18
N MET A 436 -14.36 11.54 23.12
CA MET A 436 -14.74 12.75 22.42
C MET A 436 -16.11 12.62 21.74
N LYS A 437 -16.38 11.52 21.01
CA LYS A 437 -17.69 11.25 20.40
C LYS A 437 -18.80 11.21 21.45
N ARG A 438 -18.58 10.52 22.58
CA ARG A 438 -19.54 10.45 23.70
C ARG A 438 -19.77 11.80 24.38
N ARG A 439 -18.74 12.65 24.47
CA ARG A 439 -18.86 14.01 25.03
C ARG A 439 -19.66 14.93 24.14
N LEU A 440 -19.41 14.89 22.83
CA LEU A 440 -20.06 15.79 21.87
C LEU A 440 -21.51 15.39 21.58
N LYS A 441 -21.81 14.09 21.53
CA LYS A 441 -23.16 13.56 21.22
C LYS A 441 -23.79 14.17 19.97
N ARG A 442 -22.98 14.45 18.95
CA ARG A 442 -23.42 15.03 17.67
C ARG A 442 -23.59 13.94 16.61
N PRO A 443 -24.61 14.06 15.74
CA PRO A 443 -24.75 13.17 14.59
C PRO A 443 -23.58 13.37 13.61
N THR A 444 -23.21 12.31 12.90
CA THR A 444 -22.27 12.41 11.76
C THR A 444 -23.01 12.88 10.50
N ARG A 445 -22.29 13.23 9.43
CA ARG A 445 -22.93 13.50 8.12
C ARG A 445 -23.76 12.33 7.59
N TYR A 446 -23.29 11.11 7.82
CA TYR A 446 -24.06 9.88 7.56
C TYR A 446 -25.43 9.90 8.25
N ASP A 447 -25.46 10.12 9.57
CA ASP A 447 -26.69 10.16 10.36
C ASP A 447 -27.65 11.25 9.83
N GLN A 448 -27.11 12.43 9.53
CA GLN A 448 -27.89 13.57 9.04
C GLN A 448 -28.50 13.28 7.66
N LEU A 449 -27.71 12.77 6.72
CA LEU A 449 -28.18 12.58 5.34
C LEU A 449 -29.17 11.42 5.23
N VAL A 450 -28.92 10.29 5.89
CA VAL A 450 -29.85 9.15 5.91
C VAL A 450 -31.21 9.60 6.46
N GLU A 451 -31.22 10.27 7.62
CA GLU A 451 -32.45 10.72 8.24
C GLU A 451 -33.17 11.77 7.39
N TYR A 452 -32.43 12.73 6.84
CA TYR A 452 -33.00 13.78 5.99
C TYR A 452 -33.65 13.19 4.73
N LEU A 453 -32.97 12.29 4.02
CA LEU A 453 -33.53 11.67 2.82
C LEU A 453 -34.73 10.79 3.15
N ARG A 454 -34.71 10.05 4.26
CA ARG A 454 -35.83 9.23 4.73
C ARG A 454 -37.10 10.06 4.99
N LEU A 455 -36.95 11.28 5.52
CA LEU A 455 -38.06 12.16 5.87
C LEU A 455 -38.54 13.02 4.70
N HIS A 456 -37.65 13.38 3.77
CA HIS A 456 -37.92 14.43 2.78
C HIS A 456 -37.82 13.98 1.32
N SER A 457 -37.29 12.80 1.05
CA SER A 457 -37.08 12.31 -0.32
C SER A 457 -38.00 11.15 -0.73
N VAL A 458 -38.29 11.08 -2.03
CA VAL A 458 -39.01 9.96 -2.65
C VAL A 458 -38.07 8.84 -3.11
N VAL A 459 -36.76 9.05 -3.06
CA VAL A 459 -35.77 8.08 -3.51
C VAL A 459 -35.74 6.88 -2.55
N PRO A 460 -35.72 5.62 -3.06
CA PRO A 460 -35.42 4.45 -2.24
C PRO A 460 -33.99 4.52 -1.68
N VAL A 461 -33.87 4.65 -0.35
CA VAL A 461 -32.59 4.86 0.34
C VAL A 461 -32.30 3.73 1.31
N VAL A 462 -31.10 3.15 1.23
CA VAL A 462 -30.63 2.05 2.08
C VAL A 462 -29.57 2.53 3.07
N ASP A 463 -29.90 2.47 4.36
CA ASP A 463 -28.90 2.54 5.44
C ASP A 463 -28.26 1.16 5.61
N LEU A 464 -27.04 0.98 5.10
CA LEU A 464 -26.30 -0.28 5.19
C LEU A 464 -25.74 -0.54 6.61
N ARG A 465 -25.63 0.48 7.47
CA ARG A 465 -25.11 0.34 8.83
C ARG A 465 -25.96 -0.58 9.67
N ALA A 466 -27.28 -0.46 9.59
CA ALA A 466 -28.18 -1.30 10.37
C ALA A 466 -28.01 -2.80 10.01
N ALA A 467 -27.88 -3.12 8.72
CA ALA A 467 -27.67 -4.49 8.26
C ALA A 467 -26.31 -5.05 8.71
N LEU A 468 -25.25 -4.25 8.59
CA LEU A 468 -23.90 -4.64 9.02
C LEU A 468 -23.81 -4.83 10.54
N LEU A 469 -24.47 -3.99 11.34
CA LEU A 469 -24.51 -4.16 12.80
C LEU A 469 -25.26 -5.45 13.21
N ARG A 470 -26.37 -5.78 12.55
CA ARG A 470 -27.08 -7.05 12.76
C ARG A 470 -26.20 -8.25 12.39
N ALA A 471 -25.51 -8.17 11.26
CA ALA A 471 -24.59 -9.22 10.82
C ALA A 471 -23.42 -9.40 11.80
N LYS A 472 -22.80 -8.31 12.27
CA LYS A 472 -21.73 -8.34 13.26
C LYS A 472 -22.17 -9.00 14.57
N ALA A 473 -23.39 -8.71 15.02
CA ALA A 473 -23.96 -9.34 16.21
C ALA A 473 -24.24 -10.85 16.00
N ARG A 474 -24.65 -11.24 14.80
CA ARG A 474 -24.93 -12.65 14.44
C ARG A 474 -23.65 -13.47 14.26
N TYR A 475 -22.56 -12.85 13.81
CA TYR A 475 -21.28 -13.51 13.51
C TYR A 475 -20.11 -12.79 14.21
N PRO A 476 -20.03 -12.80 15.55
CA PRO A 476 -19.06 -12.01 16.31
C PRO A 476 -17.60 -12.41 16.03
N ASP A 477 -17.35 -13.66 15.63
CA ASP A 477 -16.00 -14.19 15.37
C ASP A 477 -15.51 -13.98 13.93
N ILE A 478 -16.39 -13.48 13.03
CA ILE A 478 -16.07 -13.25 11.62
C ILE A 478 -16.19 -11.75 11.33
N PRO A 479 -15.05 -11.01 11.28
CA PRO A 479 -15.07 -9.61 10.92
C PRO A 479 -15.78 -9.36 9.59
N LEU A 480 -16.46 -8.22 9.49
CA LEU A 480 -17.10 -7.72 8.27
C LEU A 480 -16.20 -6.77 7.48
N TYR A 481 -15.10 -6.32 8.09
CA TYR A 481 -14.11 -5.42 7.50
C TYR A 481 -12.74 -6.04 7.70
N TYR A 482 -11.83 -5.72 6.77
CA TYR A 482 -10.42 -6.00 7.02
C TYR A 482 -9.96 -5.16 8.20
N ARG A 483 -9.10 -5.73 9.03
CA ARG A 483 -8.41 -5.08 10.13
C ARG A 483 -7.34 -4.12 9.60
N THR A 484 -6.58 -4.53 8.58
CA THR A 484 -5.44 -3.80 8.01
C THR A 484 -5.70 -3.22 6.62
N ASP A 485 -6.97 -2.90 6.29
CA ASP A 485 -7.39 -2.17 5.09
C ASP A 485 -8.74 -1.50 5.36
N PHE A 486 -9.09 -0.38 4.72
CA PHE A 486 -10.33 0.36 5.08
C PHE A 486 -11.64 -0.30 4.63
N HIS A 487 -11.62 -1.21 3.67
CA HIS A 487 -12.83 -1.78 3.09
C HIS A 487 -13.52 -2.79 4.01
N TRP A 488 -14.83 -2.97 3.78
CA TRP A 488 -15.45 -4.23 4.15
C TRP A 488 -14.75 -5.41 3.45
N ASN A 489 -14.83 -6.60 4.03
CA ASN A 489 -14.45 -7.82 3.34
C ASN A 489 -15.67 -8.43 2.63
N TYR A 490 -15.47 -9.55 1.93
CA TYR A 490 -16.55 -10.19 1.18
C TYR A 490 -17.71 -10.70 2.06
N HIS A 491 -17.45 -10.98 3.34
CA HIS A 491 -18.50 -11.32 4.30
C HIS A 491 -19.36 -10.09 4.65
N GLY A 492 -18.74 -8.94 4.88
CA GLY A 492 -19.46 -7.68 5.08
C GLY A 492 -20.25 -7.24 3.85
N SER A 493 -19.64 -7.33 2.66
CA SER A 493 -20.31 -6.93 1.42
C SER A 493 -21.50 -7.82 1.04
N LEU A 494 -21.53 -9.09 1.48
CA LEU A 494 -22.71 -9.95 1.35
C LEU A 494 -23.92 -9.35 2.06
N PHE A 495 -23.77 -8.90 3.32
CA PHE A 495 -24.88 -8.30 4.06
C PHE A 495 -25.26 -6.91 3.54
N ALA A 496 -24.30 -6.15 3.00
CA ALA A 496 -24.59 -4.91 2.29
C ALA A 496 -25.47 -5.18 1.05
N TYR A 497 -25.07 -6.13 0.22
CA TYR A 497 -25.85 -6.56 -0.95
C TYR A 497 -27.26 -7.03 -0.57
N ARG A 498 -27.39 -7.86 0.49
CA ARG A 498 -28.71 -8.34 0.95
C ARG A 498 -29.63 -7.20 1.34
N ALA A 499 -29.13 -6.21 2.07
CA ALA A 499 -29.91 -5.04 2.45
C ALA A 499 -30.37 -4.22 1.23
N ILE A 500 -29.54 -4.15 0.18
CA ILE A 500 -29.93 -3.50 -1.08
C ILE A 500 -31.03 -4.31 -1.78
N VAL A 501 -30.91 -5.63 -1.85
CA VAL A 501 -31.95 -6.48 -2.46
C VAL A 501 -33.28 -6.41 -1.69
N GLU A 502 -33.23 -6.38 -0.36
CA GLU A 502 -34.41 -6.17 0.50
C GLU A 502 -35.11 -4.85 0.16
N GLU A 503 -34.34 -3.75 0.00
CA GLU A 503 -34.91 -2.46 -0.42
C GLU A 503 -35.47 -2.50 -1.84
N ILE A 504 -34.79 -3.15 -2.79
CA ILE A 504 -35.28 -3.29 -4.17
C ILE A 504 -36.66 -3.94 -4.17
N ASN A 505 -36.83 -5.06 -3.47
CA ASN A 505 -38.12 -5.75 -3.37
C ASN A 505 -39.18 -4.89 -2.67
N ARG A 506 -38.79 -4.11 -1.65
CA ARG A 506 -39.71 -3.21 -0.91
C ARG A 506 -40.19 -2.04 -1.77
N ALA A 507 -39.27 -1.36 -2.45
CA ALA A 507 -39.53 -0.16 -3.23
C ALA A 507 -40.21 -0.49 -4.58
N TYR A 508 -39.92 -1.67 -5.13
CA TYR A 508 -40.40 -2.09 -6.44
C TYR A 508 -40.96 -3.52 -6.37
N PRO A 509 -42.21 -3.72 -5.92
CA PRO A 509 -42.81 -5.04 -5.70
C PRO A 509 -42.93 -5.95 -6.94
N ARG A 510 -42.63 -5.42 -8.13
CA ARG A 510 -42.48 -6.21 -9.36
C ARG A 510 -41.25 -7.14 -9.30
N TYR A 511 -40.25 -6.78 -8.52
CA TYR A 511 -39.13 -7.65 -8.21
C TYR A 511 -39.49 -8.60 -7.07
N ARG A 512 -38.98 -9.82 -7.17
CA ARG A 512 -39.07 -10.87 -6.13
C ARG A 512 -37.72 -11.56 -5.99
N LEU A 513 -36.68 -10.75 -5.84
CA LEU A 513 -35.31 -11.22 -5.82
C LEU A 513 -35.01 -11.91 -4.49
N GLU A 514 -34.59 -13.17 -4.54
CA GLU A 514 -34.13 -13.89 -3.37
C GLU A 514 -32.64 -13.64 -3.14
N ALA A 515 -32.31 -12.82 -2.14
CA ALA A 515 -30.94 -12.49 -1.80
C ALA A 515 -30.17 -13.72 -1.28
N ALA A 516 -28.92 -13.87 -1.71
CA ALA A 516 -28.07 -14.97 -1.27
C ALA A 516 -27.81 -14.96 0.26
N ASP A 517 -27.63 -16.15 0.82
CA ASP A 517 -27.22 -16.39 2.21
C ASP A 517 -25.80 -16.92 2.31
N VAL A 518 -25.21 -16.85 3.51
CA VAL A 518 -23.90 -17.48 3.77
C VAL A 518 -23.96 -18.97 3.42
N GLY A 519 -25.11 -19.62 3.64
CA GLY A 519 -25.35 -21.02 3.28
C GLY A 519 -25.26 -21.34 1.79
N ASP A 520 -25.36 -20.35 0.90
CA ASP A 520 -25.19 -20.51 -0.54
C ASP A 520 -23.72 -20.70 -0.97
N PHE A 521 -22.77 -20.51 -0.04
CA PHE A 521 -21.34 -20.52 -0.34
C PHE A 521 -20.57 -21.55 0.49
N SER A 522 -19.52 -22.08 -0.10
CA SER A 522 -18.38 -22.65 0.62
C SER A 522 -17.35 -21.54 0.85
N VAL A 523 -16.99 -21.28 2.11
CA VAL A 523 -16.07 -20.19 2.44
C VAL A 523 -14.64 -20.71 2.51
N ARG A 524 -13.76 -20.22 1.63
CA ARG A 524 -12.31 -20.43 1.72
C ARG A 524 -11.69 -19.30 2.53
N LYS A 525 -10.78 -19.64 3.43
CA LYS A 525 -10.09 -18.70 4.33
C LYS A 525 -8.59 -18.75 4.06
N LYS A 526 -7.98 -17.57 3.85
CA LYS A 526 -6.54 -17.38 3.79
C LYS A 526 -6.11 -16.51 4.98
N THR A 527 -5.18 -16.95 5.82
CA THR A 527 -4.78 -16.26 7.07
C THR A 527 -3.47 -15.50 6.97
N ASP A 528 -2.71 -15.76 5.93
CA ASP A 528 -1.44 -15.14 5.54
C ASP A 528 -1.67 -14.07 4.45
N TRP A 529 -2.79 -13.35 4.51
CA TRP A 529 -3.10 -12.33 3.52
C TRP A 529 -2.67 -10.94 3.99
N VAL A 530 -2.46 -10.03 3.04
CA VAL A 530 -2.18 -8.63 3.28
C VAL A 530 -2.61 -7.77 2.09
N HIS A 531 -3.13 -6.57 2.36
CA HIS A 531 -3.35 -5.59 1.30
C HIS A 531 -2.03 -4.83 1.00
N LEU A 532 -1.27 -5.32 0.01
CA LEU A 532 0.09 -4.85 -0.33
C LEU A 532 0.20 -3.31 -0.41
N ARG A 533 -0.69 -2.68 -1.18
CA ARG A 533 -0.65 -1.22 -1.38
C ARG A 533 -0.97 -0.43 -0.11
N PHE A 534 -1.80 -1.00 0.77
CA PHE A 534 -2.20 -0.32 1.99
C PHE A 534 -1.08 -0.37 3.02
N MET A 535 -0.49 -1.55 3.26
CA MET A 535 0.67 -1.69 4.16
C MET A 535 1.84 -0.79 3.73
N ALA A 536 2.17 -0.81 2.44
CA ALA A 536 3.20 0.07 1.90
C ALA A 536 2.87 1.56 2.12
N SER A 537 1.59 1.96 2.05
CA SER A 537 1.16 3.36 2.27
C SER A 537 1.31 3.85 3.71
N VAL A 538 1.33 2.94 4.69
CA VAL A 538 1.64 3.26 6.09
C VAL A 538 3.12 3.04 6.40
N GLY A 539 3.92 2.71 5.40
CA GLY A 539 5.36 2.50 5.49
C GLY A 539 5.77 1.13 6.03
N LEU A 540 4.85 0.18 6.16
CA LEU A 540 5.17 -1.19 6.58
C LEU A 540 5.51 -2.07 5.37
N ASP A 541 6.44 -3.00 5.54
CA ASP A 541 6.75 -4.06 4.58
C ASP A 541 5.59 -5.07 4.54
N PRO A 542 4.82 -5.14 3.44
CA PRO A 542 3.67 -6.01 3.38
C PRO A 542 4.00 -7.49 3.60
N LEU A 543 5.18 -7.95 3.18
CA LEU A 543 5.56 -9.37 3.30
C LEU A 543 5.82 -9.79 4.76
N ARG A 544 6.12 -8.82 5.63
CA ARG A 544 6.35 -9.06 7.07
C ARG A 544 5.07 -8.95 7.90
N HIS A 545 3.99 -8.42 7.32
CA HIS A 545 2.74 -8.09 8.02
C HIS A 545 1.54 -8.83 7.36
N GLN A 546 1.74 -10.11 7.04
CA GLN A 546 0.71 -11.02 6.49
C GLN A 546 -0.13 -11.66 7.61
N ASP A 547 -0.77 -10.84 8.43
CA ASP A 547 -1.55 -11.27 9.60
C ASP A 547 -3.06 -10.98 9.47
N GLU A 548 -3.54 -10.85 8.22
CA GLU A 548 -4.94 -10.59 7.91
C GLU A 548 -5.65 -11.83 7.38
N THR A 549 -6.94 -11.95 7.72
CA THR A 549 -7.80 -12.99 7.17
C THR A 549 -8.55 -12.51 5.93
N TYR A 550 -8.37 -13.24 4.83
CA TYR A 550 -9.10 -13.05 3.59
C TYR A 550 -10.11 -14.17 3.37
N TYR A 551 -11.36 -13.79 3.12
CA TYR A 551 -12.46 -14.72 2.85
C TYR A 551 -12.82 -14.69 1.38
N THR A 552 -12.88 -15.87 0.76
CA THR A 552 -13.38 -16.08 -0.59
C THR A 552 -14.67 -16.90 -0.52
N PHE A 553 -15.74 -16.36 -1.07
CA PHE A 553 -17.07 -16.98 -1.05
C PHE A 553 -17.26 -17.77 -2.35
N VAL A 554 -17.05 -19.09 -2.29
CA VAL A 554 -17.20 -19.97 -3.45
C VAL A 554 -18.66 -20.41 -3.55
N PRO A 555 -19.41 -19.98 -4.58
CA PRO A 555 -20.82 -20.34 -4.68
C PRO A 555 -21.00 -21.85 -4.84
N LYS A 556 -22.01 -22.42 -4.18
CA LYS A 556 -22.39 -23.81 -4.41
C LYS A 556 -23.07 -23.94 -5.78
N PRO A 557 -22.94 -25.05 -6.52
CA PRO A 557 -23.53 -25.18 -7.86
C PRO A 557 -25.04 -24.85 -7.93
N GLU A 558 -25.78 -25.17 -6.88
CA GLU A 558 -27.23 -24.93 -6.74
C GLU A 558 -27.60 -23.48 -6.40
N SER A 559 -26.64 -22.63 -6.03
CA SER A 559 -26.88 -21.30 -5.44
C SER A 559 -27.19 -20.18 -6.43
N GLY A 560 -27.78 -20.47 -7.60
CA GLY A 560 -28.13 -19.45 -8.62
C GLY A 560 -26.93 -18.79 -9.33
N TYR A 561 -25.71 -19.06 -8.86
CA TYR A 561 -24.45 -18.60 -9.45
C TYR A 561 -23.81 -19.63 -10.40
N GLY A 562 -24.39 -20.83 -10.53
CA GLY A 562 -23.78 -21.98 -11.21
C GLY A 562 -23.50 -21.80 -12.72
N ARG A 563 -23.94 -20.69 -13.33
CA ARG A 563 -23.67 -20.36 -14.73
C ARG A 563 -22.77 -19.12 -14.90
N VAL A 564 -22.28 -18.54 -13.81
CA VAL A 564 -21.32 -17.44 -13.86
C VAL A 564 -19.94 -18.02 -14.15
N ALA A 565 -19.32 -17.58 -15.26
CA ALA A 565 -18.01 -18.06 -15.67
C ALA A 565 -16.99 -17.89 -14.53
N ASN A 566 -16.21 -18.95 -14.28
CA ASN A 566 -15.10 -19.00 -13.32
C ASN A 566 -15.46 -18.83 -11.83
N PHE A 567 -16.71 -18.50 -11.45
CA PHE A 567 -17.07 -18.27 -10.04
C PHE A 567 -17.13 -19.55 -9.20
N LEU A 568 -17.58 -20.67 -9.76
CA LEU A 568 -17.68 -21.94 -9.03
C LEU A 568 -16.31 -22.48 -8.57
N GLU A 569 -15.25 -22.20 -9.33
CA GLU A 569 -13.90 -22.67 -8.99
C GLU A 569 -13.13 -21.65 -8.18
N THR A 570 -13.23 -20.37 -8.56
CA THR A 570 -12.38 -19.30 -8.02
C THR A 570 -13.04 -18.52 -6.87
N GLY A 571 -14.37 -18.55 -6.78
CA GLY A 571 -15.18 -17.84 -5.79
C GLY A 571 -15.30 -16.34 -6.04
N ILE A 572 -16.09 -15.66 -5.22
CA ILE A 572 -16.25 -14.20 -5.25
C ILE A 572 -15.15 -13.58 -4.38
N SER A 573 -14.21 -12.89 -5.03
CA SER A 573 -13.03 -12.27 -4.42
C SER A 573 -12.43 -11.17 -5.31
N ASP A 574 -11.41 -10.46 -4.80
CA ASP A 574 -10.71 -9.38 -5.54
C ASP A 574 -9.92 -9.90 -6.74
N TYR A 575 -9.56 -11.19 -6.74
CA TYR A 575 -8.79 -11.83 -7.80
C TYR A 575 -9.67 -12.38 -8.92
N THR A 576 -10.97 -12.46 -8.70
CA THR A 576 -11.91 -13.20 -9.55
C THR A 576 -12.95 -12.29 -10.19
N ILE A 577 -13.14 -11.09 -9.63
CA ILE A 577 -13.84 -10.01 -10.32
C ILE A 577 -12.97 -9.56 -11.51
N PRO A 578 -13.52 -9.51 -12.74
CA PRO A 578 -12.77 -9.12 -13.94
C PRO A 578 -12.07 -7.77 -13.79
N ARG A 579 -10.90 -7.65 -14.42
CA ARG A 579 -10.25 -6.35 -14.62
C ARG A 579 -11.14 -5.46 -15.49
N LEU A 580 -10.92 -4.15 -15.39
CA LEU A 580 -11.59 -3.19 -16.27
C LEU A 580 -11.29 -3.53 -17.73
N ALA A 581 -12.34 -3.70 -18.53
CA ALA A 581 -12.26 -4.01 -19.95
C ALA A 581 -13.02 -2.93 -20.75
N PRO A 582 -12.64 -2.66 -22.01
CA PRO A 582 -13.40 -1.76 -22.87
C PRO A 582 -14.80 -2.31 -23.14
N VAL A 583 -15.81 -1.67 -22.57
CA VAL A 583 -17.23 -1.97 -22.75
C VAL A 583 -17.88 -0.82 -23.52
N GLU A 584 -18.69 -1.17 -24.51
CA GLU A 584 -19.54 -0.21 -25.22
C GLU A 584 -20.69 0.22 -24.31
N PHE A 585 -20.65 1.46 -23.84
CA PHE A 585 -21.65 2.09 -22.99
C PHE A 585 -22.16 3.36 -23.66
N GLY A 586 -23.41 3.32 -24.14
CA GLY A 586 -24.04 4.47 -24.78
C GLY A 586 -23.30 5.03 -26.00
N GLY A 587 -22.63 4.14 -26.76
CA GLY A 587 -21.85 4.50 -27.95
C GLY A 587 -20.43 5.00 -27.66
N LYS A 588 -19.97 4.92 -26.41
CA LYS A 588 -18.58 5.17 -26.02
C LYS A 588 -17.95 3.89 -25.50
N ARG A 589 -16.66 3.68 -25.80
CA ARG A 589 -15.86 2.63 -25.17
C ARG A 589 -15.31 3.13 -23.84
N LEU A 590 -15.85 2.62 -22.75
CA LEU A 590 -15.40 2.92 -21.39
C LEU A 590 -14.77 1.68 -20.76
N ALA A 591 -13.76 1.88 -19.92
CA ALA A 591 -13.17 0.79 -19.15
C ALA A 591 -14.09 0.45 -17.97
N LEU A 592 -14.91 -0.61 -18.09
CA LEU A 592 -15.90 -1.05 -17.09
C LEU A 592 -15.63 -2.48 -16.65
N ARG A 593 -16.20 -2.88 -15.52
CA ARG A 593 -16.27 -4.30 -15.15
C ARG A 593 -17.62 -4.86 -15.56
N GLU A 594 -17.60 -6.00 -16.22
CA GLU A 594 -18.80 -6.70 -16.66
C GLU A 594 -18.72 -8.16 -16.21
N LEU A 595 -19.83 -8.65 -15.65
CA LEU A 595 -20.03 -10.06 -15.30
C LEU A 595 -21.29 -10.57 -15.98
N GLU A 596 -21.22 -11.78 -16.52
CA GLU A 596 -22.34 -12.43 -17.19
C GLU A 596 -22.85 -13.64 -16.40
N ASN A 597 -24.18 -13.76 -16.30
CA ASN A 597 -24.86 -14.95 -15.79
C ASN A 597 -26.04 -15.31 -16.70
N PRO A 598 -25.91 -16.27 -17.63
CA PRO A 598 -27.00 -16.66 -18.52
C PRO A 598 -28.29 -17.09 -17.79
N GLY A 599 -28.20 -17.48 -16.51
CA GLY A 599 -29.35 -17.83 -15.67
C GLY A 599 -30.07 -16.67 -14.99
N GLY A 600 -29.59 -15.42 -15.11
CA GLY A 600 -30.20 -14.27 -14.45
C GLY A 600 -31.59 -13.89 -15.00
N GLU A 601 -32.47 -13.45 -14.10
CA GLU A 601 -33.85 -13.05 -14.39
C GLU A 601 -33.93 -11.64 -15.01
N LEU A 602 -33.12 -10.72 -14.49
CA LEU A 602 -32.99 -9.35 -14.97
C LEU A 602 -32.10 -9.29 -16.22
N SER A 603 -32.36 -8.38 -17.15
CA SER A 603 -31.50 -8.17 -18.31
C SER A 603 -30.14 -7.60 -17.90
N LEU A 604 -30.14 -6.54 -17.11
CA LEU A 604 -28.93 -5.85 -16.70
C LEU A 604 -29.14 -5.13 -15.35
N VAL A 605 -28.19 -5.31 -14.43
CA VAL A 605 -28.05 -4.51 -13.21
C VAL A 605 -26.83 -3.61 -13.37
N PHE A 606 -27.01 -2.31 -13.21
CA PHE A 606 -25.93 -1.34 -13.36
C PHE A 606 -25.56 -0.75 -12.00
N VAL A 607 -24.33 -0.98 -11.57
CA VAL A 607 -23.84 -0.69 -10.22
C VAL A 607 -22.85 0.46 -10.28
N ILE A 608 -23.18 1.57 -9.62
CA ILE A 608 -22.40 2.80 -9.58
C ILE A 608 -21.92 3.06 -8.16
N GLY A 609 -20.68 3.43 -7.97
CA GLY A 609 -20.19 3.87 -6.67
C GLY A 609 -18.68 3.86 -6.54
N ASP A 610 -18.20 3.81 -5.30
CA ASP A 610 -16.77 3.75 -5.00
C ASP A 610 -16.25 2.31 -4.88
N SER A 611 -15.05 2.12 -4.28
CA SER A 611 -14.47 0.79 -4.13
C SER A 611 -15.22 -0.15 -3.18
N PHE A 612 -16.14 0.35 -2.36
CA PHE A 612 -16.98 -0.48 -1.49
C PHE A 612 -17.96 -1.30 -2.32
N ILE A 613 -18.76 -0.66 -3.17
CA ILE A 613 -19.76 -1.38 -3.98
C ILE A 613 -19.13 -2.40 -4.93
N GLU A 614 -17.87 -2.22 -5.36
CA GLU A 614 -17.13 -3.17 -6.19
C GLU A 614 -17.15 -4.60 -5.58
N LYS A 615 -17.03 -4.72 -4.25
CA LYS A 615 -17.06 -6.01 -3.53
C LYS A 615 -18.45 -6.64 -3.41
N THR A 616 -19.50 -5.98 -3.90
CA THR A 616 -20.87 -6.52 -3.96
C THR A 616 -21.25 -7.04 -5.35
N VAL A 617 -20.50 -6.65 -6.38
CA VAL A 617 -20.83 -6.87 -7.80
C VAL A 617 -21.02 -8.36 -8.11
N GLY A 618 -20.16 -9.20 -7.55
CA GLY A 618 -20.27 -10.66 -7.69
C GLY A 618 -21.59 -11.22 -7.18
N TYR A 619 -22.15 -10.69 -6.10
CA TYR A 619 -23.41 -11.19 -5.53
C TYR A 619 -24.63 -10.83 -6.38
N PHE A 620 -24.63 -9.67 -7.03
CA PHE A 620 -25.71 -9.25 -7.93
C PHE A 620 -25.84 -10.14 -9.18
N THR A 621 -24.79 -10.90 -9.54
CA THR A 621 -24.85 -11.81 -10.70
C THR A 621 -25.91 -12.89 -10.54
N ARG A 622 -26.35 -13.22 -9.31
CA ARG A 622 -27.49 -14.13 -9.07
C ARG A 622 -28.77 -13.69 -9.77
N HIS A 623 -28.95 -12.38 -9.95
CA HIS A 623 -30.22 -11.81 -10.37
C HIS A 623 -30.26 -11.40 -11.84
N ALA A 624 -29.11 -11.18 -12.49
CA ALA A 624 -29.07 -10.49 -13.77
C ALA A 624 -28.17 -11.17 -14.79
N ARG A 625 -28.58 -11.13 -16.06
CA ARG A 625 -27.81 -11.65 -17.19
C ARG A 625 -26.49 -10.94 -17.36
N ARG A 626 -26.48 -9.63 -17.09
CA ARG A 626 -25.29 -8.81 -17.00
C ARG A 626 -25.31 -8.00 -15.71
N VAL A 627 -24.15 -7.90 -15.07
CA VAL A 627 -23.90 -6.91 -14.02
C VAL A 627 -22.73 -6.06 -14.47
N VAL A 628 -22.96 -4.75 -14.59
CA VAL A 628 -21.93 -3.80 -14.97
C VAL A 628 -21.62 -2.91 -13.78
N ASN A 629 -20.34 -2.75 -13.47
CA ASN A 629 -19.89 -1.85 -12.43
C ASN A 629 -19.10 -0.69 -13.03
N PHE A 630 -19.55 0.52 -12.70
CA PHE A 630 -18.87 1.76 -13.07
C PHE A 630 -18.47 2.54 -11.82
N ARG A 631 -17.16 2.66 -11.62
CA ARG A 631 -16.61 3.32 -10.44
C ARG A 631 -16.63 4.83 -10.63
N VAL A 632 -17.60 5.49 -10.00
CA VAL A 632 -17.70 6.95 -9.96
C VAL A 632 -18.46 7.41 -8.73
N VAL A 633 -18.06 8.55 -8.16
CA VAL A 633 -18.59 9.04 -6.89
C VAL A 633 -19.43 10.30 -7.09
N THR A 634 -18.90 11.26 -7.84
CA THR A 634 -19.48 12.60 -8.03
C THR A 634 -20.07 12.79 -9.42
N GLN A 635 -19.41 12.27 -10.46
CA GLN A 635 -19.83 12.43 -11.86
C GLN A 635 -20.82 11.33 -12.29
N PHE A 636 -22.12 11.59 -12.13
CA PHE A 636 -23.14 10.63 -12.55
C PHE A 636 -23.16 10.46 -14.09
N PRO A 637 -23.06 9.23 -14.63
CA PRO A 637 -23.01 9.03 -16.08
C PRO A 637 -24.36 9.32 -16.73
N THR A 638 -24.32 9.93 -17.91
CA THR A 638 -25.49 10.42 -18.65
C THR A 638 -25.60 9.84 -20.05
N GLU A 639 -24.57 9.10 -20.48
CA GLU A 639 -24.63 8.29 -21.67
C GLU A 639 -25.86 7.37 -21.63
N PRO A 640 -26.45 7.03 -22.79
CA PRO A 640 -27.51 6.05 -22.84
C PRO A 640 -27.08 4.77 -22.12
N TYR A 641 -27.86 4.36 -21.11
CA TYR A 641 -27.57 3.14 -20.35
C TYR A 641 -27.93 1.93 -21.20
N THR A 642 -27.08 1.65 -22.19
CA THR A 642 -27.15 0.47 -23.04
C THR A 642 -25.77 -0.19 -23.05
N VAL A 643 -25.72 -1.45 -22.63
CA VAL A 643 -24.50 -2.27 -22.64
C VAL A 643 -24.80 -3.56 -23.39
N GLY A 644 -24.06 -3.83 -24.46
CA GLY A 644 -24.33 -4.99 -25.32
C GLY A 644 -25.76 -5.00 -25.89
N GLY A 645 -26.35 -3.82 -26.12
CA GLY A 645 -27.75 -3.67 -26.57
C GLY A 645 -28.81 -3.87 -25.48
N MET A 646 -28.42 -4.10 -24.22
CA MET A 646 -29.36 -4.27 -23.10
C MET A 646 -29.50 -2.99 -22.29
N GLN A 647 -30.73 -2.65 -21.93
CA GLN A 647 -31.03 -1.58 -20.97
C GLN A 647 -31.08 -2.16 -19.53
N PRO A 648 -30.58 -1.45 -18.51
CA PRO A 648 -30.70 -1.88 -17.13
C PRO A 648 -32.15 -1.90 -16.69
N ASN A 649 -32.53 -2.93 -15.94
CA ASN A 649 -33.77 -2.89 -15.17
C ASN A 649 -33.63 -1.92 -14.00
N ILE A 650 -32.45 -1.89 -13.40
CA ILE A 650 -32.17 -1.12 -12.20
C ILE A 650 -30.74 -0.58 -12.18
N VAL A 651 -30.60 0.65 -11.71
CA VAL A 651 -29.34 1.28 -11.34
C VAL A 651 -29.23 1.33 -9.82
N ILE A 652 -28.13 0.81 -9.30
CA ILE A 652 -27.83 0.82 -7.86
C ILE A 652 -26.66 1.78 -7.68
N GLN A 653 -26.89 2.88 -6.98
CA GLN A 653 -25.81 3.80 -6.62
C GLN A 653 -25.44 3.63 -5.15
N GLU A 654 -24.15 3.53 -4.86
CA GLU A 654 -23.62 3.48 -3.51
C GLU A 654 -22.57 4.58 -3.28
N VAL A 655 -22.57 5.13 -2.08
CA VAL A 655 -21.58 6.12 -1.64
C VAL A 655 -21.14 5.81 -0.20
N LEU A 656 -19.84 5.61 -0.02
CA LEU A 656 -19.21 5.53 1.29
C LEU A 656 -19.27 6.89 1.99
N ASN A 657 -19.60 6.86 3.28
CA ASN A 657 -19.76 8.05 4.11
C ASN A 657 -18.59 9.05 4.03
N MET A 658 -17.35 8.59 3.76
CA MET A 658 -16.20 9.48 3.60
C MET A 658 -16.40 10.51 2.49
N TYR A 659 -17.12 10.15 1.42
CA TYR A 659 -17.36 11.04 0.28
C TYR A 659 -18.41 12.12 0.58
N LEU A 660 -19.15 12.01 1.70
CA LEU A 660 -19.98 13.08 2.26
C LEU A 660 -19.15 14.24 2.82
N LEU A 661 -17.83 14.07 2.94
CA LEU A 661 -16.91 15.16 3.29
C LEU A 661 -16.74 16.15 2.14
N GLN A 662 -17.11 15.76 0.93
CA GLN A 662 -17.08 16.60 -0.25
C GLN A 662 -18.40 17.36 -0.43
N PRO A 663 -18.39 18.48 -1.17
CA PRO A 663 -19.62 19.17 -1.52
C PRO A 663 -20.63 18.21 -2.17
N PRO A 664 -21.94 18.40 -1.95
CA PRO A 664 -22.98 17.63 -2.62
C PRO A 664 -22.75 17.60 -4.14
N PRO A 665 -22.94 16.44 -4.80
CA PRO A 665 -22.64 16.30 -6.21
C PRO A 665 -23.58 17.18 -7.04
N ARG A 666 -23.03 17.83 -8.07
CA ARG A 666 -23.82 18.55 -9.06
C ARG A 666 -24.04 17.65 -10.26
N ASN A 667 -25.31 17.37 -10.58
CA ASN A 667 -25.63 16.59 -11.75
C ASN A 667 -25.33 17.36 -13.06
N PRO A 668 -24.98 16.63 -14.13
CA PRO A 668 -24.89 17.20 -15.47
C PRO A 668 -26.20 17.82 -15.94
N SER A 669 -26.13 18.75 -16.90
CA SER A 669 -27.29 19.49 -17.43
C SER A 669 -28.45 18.62 -17.89
N GLU A 670 -28.16 17.44 -18.38
CA GLU A 670 -29.08 16.46 -18.95
C GLU A 670 -30.07 15.92 -17.93
N LEU A 671 -29.66 15.86 -16.65
CA LEU A 671 -30.50 15.41 -15.54
C LEU A 671 -31.20 16.58 -14.85
N ARG A 672 -30.62 17.79 -14.95
CA ARG A 672 -31.16 18.98 -14.29
C ARG A 672 -32.58 19.25 -14.77
N GLY A 673 -33.47 19.47 -13.80
CA GLY A 673 -34.88 19.72 -14.06
C GLY A 673 -35.75 18.48 -14.27
N ALA A 674 -35.21 17.24 -14.28
CA ALA A 674 -36.03 16.02 -14.29
C ALA A 674 -36.99 15.97 -13.10
N ARG A 675 -36.48 16.36 -11.92
CA ARG A 675 -37.29 16.57 -10.72
C ARG A 675 -38.40 17.59 -10.93
N GLU A 676 -38.09 18.76 -11.48
CA GLU A 676 -39.07 19.83 -11.69
C GLU A 676 -40.15 19.44 -12.70
N ARG A 677 -39.79 18.71 -13.76
CA ARG A 677 -40.75 18.14 -14.72
C ARG A 677 -41.71 17.17 -14.02
N ALA A 678 -41.18 16.20 -13.29
CA ALA A 678 -41.99 15.23 -12.55
C ALA A 678 -42.93 15.88 -11.52
N LEU A 679 -42.45 16.90 -10.79
CA LEU A 679 -43.27 17.65 -9.84
C LEU A 679 -44.38 18.45 -10.54
N ARG A 680 -44.12 19.05 -11.71
CA ARG A 680 -45.15 19.75 -12.51
C ARG A 680 -46.18 18.79 -13.09
N GLU A 681 -45.76 17.63 -13.58
CA GLU A 681 -46.65 16.61 -14.11
C GLU A 681 -47.54 16.02 -13.01
N GLY A 682 -46.97 15.72 -11.84
CA GLY A 682 -47.73 15.26 -10.67
C GLY A 682 -48.74 16.30 -10.16
N ALA A 683 -48.39 17.59 -10.18
CA ALA A 683 -49.31 18.66 -9.82
C ALA A 683 -50.43 18.86 -10.85
N THR A 684 -50.17 18.57 -12.13
CA THR A 684 -51.17 18.61 -13.20
C THR A 684 -52.11 17.41 -13.14
N ALA A 685 -51.62 16.22 -12.77
CA ALA A 685 -52.43 15.01 -12.63
C ALA A 685 -53.31 14.97 -11.37
N ALA A 686 -53.03 15.81 -10.37
CA ALA A 686 -53.81 15.97 -9.14
C ALA A 686 -54.89 17.07 -9.22
N ARG A 687 -54.95 17.80 -10.34
CA ARG A 687 -56.00 18.76 -10.69
C ARG A 687 -56.95 18.11 -11.69
#